data_AF-A0A540WN14-F1
#
_entry.id   AF-A0A540WN14-F1
#
_cell.length_a   1.000
_cell.length_b   1.000
_cell.length_c   1.000
_cell.angle_alpha   90.00
_cell.angle_beta   90.00
_cell.angle_gamma   90.00
#
_symmetry.space_group_name_H-M   'P 1'
#
loop_
_entity.id
_entity.type
_entity.pdbx_description
1 polymer ?
#
loop_
_entity_poly.entity_id
_entity_poly.type
_entity_poly.pdbx_seq_one_letter_code
_entity_poly.pdbx_strand_id
1 'polypeptide(L)'
;MPEGIRWFQGARFASGENETASYLHPEAHSGYTSTLNGCPPEFDDIGYSLFGYNFTWTIAGTTVDMGGVCKINHTFPTQGAYDVRLTITHSELLGGGPIQTAQYQRFVTIRDYLVVSLGDSYGSGEGAPDAAAHWGDTDTHPVWQNARCHRSFKSPAARAALALESSDPHSSVTFLSLACSGATIQRTTYEYENWGGNFPLGIFDGFATASDGPPRGSGILGPYVGIEAPAYQHGAWNPEHYMPSQLNRLVTLVGNRPIDALVLSAGGNDVGFGDILRFCVVHTDCHQGNDGQELRSKVDVLKAALPTSYDLLQTQLKQVGLDVRSTYLMEYPDFARGNSGQICSSILEETNLYAGVGADVSYGELAYLDGYVRLPLMNMMQDAAERHGWNYVSGISDAFAGVGSGVGHGLCASPSNRWVNNGYDASSTQGPEDSEAETTGTAHPNETGYAVMTVFLQEKMDDTLPPLPRVGILKTQGEAHVQEGGAASGWVPQSGDIQAVALSGSRIGVLKLNGDFYLKDGALTAMWNLVTGDVAAIALSGDRIGIIKTNGEAYVKEGAWNASWVLMSGDVKALSLSGKRIGMLKLNGDFYLKDGALTEQWDLVTGDVAAIALSGKRIGVVKTNTESYVKEGAWNAIWVALGSNSKAIALTENRVGVLRLNGEFFLRDGALTTAWNLVTGDVQSISLAGRRIGIVKTDGNGYVKEGAWTGLWNWETTATTQLVLATP
;
A
#
# COMPACT_ATOMS: atom_id res chain seq x y z
N MET A 1 -21.95 -7.16 -36.93
CA MET A 1 -22.64 -6.95 -35.63
C MET A 1 -21.59 -6.66 -34.57
N PRO A 2 -21.90 -5.91 -33.51
CA PRO A 2 -20.96 -5.66 -32.41
C PRO A 2 -20.42 -6.95 -31.78
N GLU A 3 -19.17 -6.91 -31.31
CA GLU A 3 -18.47 -8.08 -30.76
C GLU A 3 -18.80 -8.35 -29.28
N GLY A 4 -19.41 -7.39 -28.58
CA GLY A 4 -19.82 -7.51 -27.19
C GLY A 4 -19.76 -6.20 -26.40
N ILE A 5 -19.69 -6.30 -25.08
CA ILE A 5 -19.59 -5.16 -24.16
C ILE A 5 -18.11 -4.85 -23.89
N ARG A 6 -17.67 -3.62 -24.19
CA ARG A 6 -16.41 -3.02 -23.72
C ARG A 6 -16.72 -1.93 -22.69
N TRP A 7 -15.78 -1.61 -21.80
CA TRP A 7 -15.97 -0.50 -20.88
C TRP A 7 -14.65 0.21 -20.58
N PHE A 8 -14.76 1.39 -19.99
CA PHE A 8 -13.64 2.21 -19.52
C PHE A 8 -14.07 2.91 -18.23
N GLN A 9 -13.24 2.88 -17.20
CA GLN A 9 -13.46 3.67 -15.99
C GLN A 9 -12.83 5.05 -16.18
N GLY A 10 -13.54 6.11 -15.77
CA GLY A 10 -13.04 7.47 -15.92
C GLY A 10 -11.91 7.76 -14.92
N ALA A 11 -10.84 8.37 -15.42
CA ALA A 11 -9.69 8.72 -14.58
C ALA A 11 -10.05 9.72 -13.48
N ARG A 12 -9.44 9.54 -12.30
CA ARG A 12 -9.65 10.41 -11.13
C ARG A 12 -8.36 11.03 -10.61
N PHE A 13 -7.22 10.77 -11.22
CA PHE A 13 -6.00 11.48 -10.88
C PHE A 13 -6.16 13.00 -11.06
N ALA A 14 -6.02 13.77 -9.98
CA ALA A 14 -6.16 15.23 -10.02
C ALA A 14 -4.81 15.89 -10.34
N SER A 15 -4.80 16.88 -11.23
CA SER A 15 -3.61 17.68 -11.56
C SER A 15 -3.37 18.84 -10.58
N GLY A 16 -3.91 18.75 -9.36
CA GLY A 16 -3.83 19.77 -8.30
C GLY A 16 -3.83 19.15 -6.89
N GLU A 17 -3.34 19.85 -5.87
CA GLU A 17 -3.55 19.45 -4.46
C GLU A 17 -5.06 19.40 -4.17
N ASN A 18 -5.62 18.20 -4.08
CA ASN A 18 -7.07 17.98 -3.92
C ASN A 18 -7.36 17.16 -2.66
N GLU A 19 -7.45 17.86 -1.53
CA GLU A 19 -7.76 17.28 -0.22
C GLU A 19 -9.25 17.40 0.12
N THR A 20 -10.13 17.26 -0.86
CA THR A 20 -11.58 17.37 -0.63
C THR A 20 -12.21 16.04 -0.28
N ALA A 21 -13.23 16.06 0.58
CA ALA A 21 -13.97 14.86 0.95
C ALA A 21 -14.63 14.17 -0.26
N SER A 22 -15.11 14.92 -1.25
CA SER A 22 -15.67 14.38 -2.49
C SER A 22 -14.62 13.69 -3.37
N TYR A 23 -13.39 14.19 -3.37
CA TYR A 23 -12.28 13.55 -4.07
C TYR A 23 -11.86 12.24 -3.39
N LEU A 24 -11.69 12.28 -2.07
CA LEU A 24 -11.21 11.15 -1.29
C LEU A 24 -12.30 10.10 -0.99
N HIS A 25 -13.58 10.44 -1.07
CA HIS A 25 -14.71 9.54 -0.77
C HIS A 25 -15.76 9.57 -1.88
N PRO A 26 -15.51 8.90 -3.02
CA PRO A 26 -16.34 9.02 -4.21
C PRO A 26 -17.71 8.39 -3.98
N GLU A 27 -17.74 7.23 -3.31
CA GLU A 27 -18.96 6.49 -2.98
C GLU A 27 -19.97 7.31 -2.16
N ALA A 28 -19.49 8.25 -1.35
CA ALA A 28 -20.33 9.09 -0.51
C ALA A 28 -20.84 10.36 -1.23
N HIS A 29 -20.32 10.69 -2.41
CA HIS A 29 -20.55 12.00 -3.05
C HIS A 29 -20.88 11.91 -4.54
N SER A 30 -20.02 11.27 -5.34
CA SER A 30 -20.06 11.35 -6.81
C SER A 30 -20.24 10.00 -7.50
N GLY A 31 -20.01 8.88 -6.82
CA GLY A 31 -19.85 7.57 -7.44
C GLY A 31 -18.66 7.51 -8.42
N TYR A 32 -18.64 6.46 -9.23
CA TYR A 32 -17.61 6.14 -10.21
C TYR A 32 -18.20 6.13 -11.62
N THR A 33 -17.84 7.11 -12.43
CA THR A 33 -18.32 7.19 -13.81
C THR A 33 -17.50 6.28 -14.71
N SER A 34 -18.17 5.44 -15.48
CA SER A 34 -17.57 4.59 -16.51
C SER A 34 -18.34 4.68 -17.82
N THR A 35 -17.63 4.56 -18.93
CA THR A 35 -18.22 4.47 -20.26
C THR A 35 -18.40 3.01 -20.64
N LEU A 36 -19.63 2.60 -20.91
CA LEU A 36 -19.97 1.30 -21.48
C LEU A 36 -20.15 1.45 -22.99
N ASN A 37 -19.58 0.52 -23.75
CA ASN A 37 -19.47 0.62 -25.20
C ASN A 37 -19.84 -0.71 -25.88
N GLY A 38 -20.94 -0.68 -26.62
CA GLY A 38 -21.43 -1.77 -27.46
C GLY A 38 -21.35 -1.47 -28.94
N CYS A 39 -20.61 -0.44 -29.35
CA CYS A 39 -20.44 -0.08 -30.75
C CYS A 39 -19.55 -1.12 -31.46
N PRO A 40 -19.82 -1.43 -32.75
CA PRO A 40 -18.89 -2.19 -33.55
C PRO A 40 -17.53 -1.46 -33.61
N PRO A 41 -16.39 -2.18 -33.69
CA PRO A 41 -15.06 -1.57 -33.70
C PRO A 41 -14.85 -0.51 -34.80
N GLU A 42 -15.48 -0.68 -35.95
CA GLU A 42 -15.42 0.27 -37.08
C GLU A 42 -16.14 1.61 -36.80
N PHE A 43 -17.00 1.65 -35.78
CA PHE A 43 -17.79 2.81 -35.39
C PHE A 43 -17.42 3.32 -33.99
N ASP A 44 -16.22 2.95 -33.51
CA ASP A 44 -15.81 3.24 -32.14
C ASP A 44 -15.63 4.74 -31.88
N ASP A 45 -15.26 5.52 -32.88
CA ASP A 45 -15.06 6.99 -32.74
C ASP A 45 -16.30 7.81 -33.12
N ILE A 46 -17.40 7.14 -33.51
CA ILE A 46 -18.49 7.77 -34.23
C ILE A 46 -19.66 8.03 -33.28
N GLY A 47 -19.85 9.29 -32.87
CA GLY A 47 -20.93 9.74 -31.97
C GLY A 47 -22.34 9.78 -32.60
N TYR A 48 -22.60 9.00 -33.65
CA TYR A 48 -23.89 8.99 -34.36
C TYR A 48 -24.77 7.81 -33.95
N SER A 49 -26.09 8.01 -34.06
CA SER A 49 -27.10 6.95 -33.94
C SER A 49 -26.99 5.99 -35.12
N LEU A 50 -26.88 4.69 -34.85
CA LEU A 50 -26.84 3.64 -35.87
C LEU A 50 -28.27 3.35 -36.35
N PHE A 51 -28.60 3.79 -37.57
CA PHE A 51 -29.91 3.55 -38.17
C PHE A 51 -30.20 2.05 -38.35
N GLY A 52 -31.41 1.62 -38.00
CA GLY A 52 -31.84 0.22 -38.09
C GLY A 52 -31.46 -0.64 -36.88
N TYR A 53 -30.67 -0.12 -35.94
CA TYR A 53 -30.30 -0.79 -34.69
C TYR A 53 -30.98 -0.15 -33.47
N ASN A 54 -31.26 -0.97 -32.46
CA ASN A 54 -31.69 -0.54 -31.14
C ASN A 54 -30.80 -1.20 -30.07
N PHE A 55 -30.24 -0.40 -29.17
CA PHE A 55 -29.35 -0.83 -28.10
C PHE A 55 -30.06 -0.63 -26.75
N THR A 56 -30.23 -1.70 -26.01
CA THR A 56 -30.85 -1.68 -24.68
C THR A 56 -29.88 -2.24 -23.66
N TRP A 57 -29.52 -1.41 -22.67
CA TRP A 57 -28.59 -1.76 -21.61
C TRP A 57 -29.34 -2.14 -20.34
N THR A 58 -28.98 -3.25 -19.70
CA THR A 58 -29.43 -3.58 -18.34
C THR A 58 -28.21 -3.59 -17.42
N ILE A 59 -28.17 -2.64 -16.48
CA ILE A 59 -27.05 -2.42 -15.56
C ILE A 59 -27.59 -2.56 -14.13
N ALA A 60 -27.08 -3.52 -13.36
CA ALA A 60 -27.53 -3.77 -11.99
C ALA A 60 -29.07 -3.87 -11.83
N GLY A 61 -29.74 -4.48 -12.82
CA GLY A 61 -31.20 -4.64 -12.86
C GLY A 61 -32.00 -3.46 -13.42
N THR A 62 -31.38 -2.30 -13.64
CA THR A 62 -32.03 -1.15 -14.30
C THR A 62 -31.84 -1.24 -15.81
N THR A 63 -32.93 -1.16 -16.57
CA THR A 63 -32.89 -1.24 -18.04
C THR A 63 -33.11 0.13 -18.67
N VAL A 64 -32.23 0.50 -19.61
CA VAL A 64 -32.25 1.77 -20.34
C VAL A 64 -32.22 1.47 -21.83
N ASP A 65 -33.24 1.95 -22.56
CA ASP A 65 -33.28 1.88 -24.02
C ASP A 65 -32.63 3.12 -24.63
N MET A 66 -31.56 2.91 -25.39
CA MET A 66 -30.71 3.96 -25.93
C MET A 66 -30.98 4.24 -27.42
N GLY A 67 -31.99 3.59 -28.02
CA GLY A 67 -32.22 3.76 -29.45
C GLY A 67 -31.03 3.26 -30.26
N GLY A 68 -30.65 3.98 -31.32
CA GLY A 68 -29.45 3.67 -32.10
C GLY A 68 -28.12 4.05 -31.42
N VAL A 69 -28.12 4.52 -30.17
CA VAL A 69 -26.89 4.93 -29.45
C VAL A 69 -26.25 3.74 -28.74
N CYS A 70 -25.03 3.40 -29.16
CA CYS A 70 -24.32 2.21 -28.68
C CYS A 70 -23.34 2.45 -27.52
N LYS A 71 -23.20 3.70 -27.03
CA LYS A 71 -22.40 4.05 -25.85
C LYS A 71 -23.26 4.68 -24.75
N ILE A 72 -22.95 4.40 -23.50
CA ILE A 72 -23.59 5.02 -22.34
C ILE A 72 -22.55 5.32 -21.27
N ASN A 73 -22.56 6.55 -20.74
CA ASN A 73 -21.85 6.86 -19.50
C ASN A 73 -22.77 6.51 -18.33
N HIS A 74 -22.27 5.66 -17.43
CA HIS A 74 -22.98 5.23 -16.25
C HIS A 74 -22.15 5.49 -15.00
N THR A 75 -22.78 6.05 -13.98
CA THR A 75 -22.15 6.29 -12.68
C THR A 75 -22.53 5.18 -11.72
N PHE A 76 -21.55 4.36 -11.36
CA PHE A 76 -21.70 3.29 -10.38
C PHE A 76 -21.56 3.86 -8.96
N PRO A 77 -22.45 3.52 -8.02
CA PRO A 77 -22.44 4.12 -6.70
C PRO A 77 -21.28 3.64 -5.83
N THR A 78 -20.74 2.44 -6.06
CA THR A 78 -19.67 1.84 -5.25
C THR A 78 -18.67 1.06 -6.11
N GLN A 79 -17.53 0.67 -5.53
CA GLN A 79 -16.58 -0.22 -6.18
C GLN A 79 -17.07 -1.68 -6.24
N GLY A 80 -16.52 -2.42 -7.22
CA GLY A 80 -16.58 -3.86 -7.42
C GLY A 80 -17.32 -4.29 -8.69
N ALA A 81 -17.59 -5.58 -8.83
CA ALA A 81 -18.19 -6.16 -10.04
C ALA A 81 -19.68 -5.82 -10.19
N TYR A 82 -20.14 -5.51 -11.41
CA TYR A 82 -21.54 -5.25 -11.75
C TYR A 82 -21.95 -6.07 -12.96
N ASP A 83 -23.12 -6.71 -12.90
CA ASP A 83 -23.70 -7.39 -14.06
C ASP A 83 -24.22 -6.36 -15.07
N VAL A 84 -23.64 -6.38 -16.27
CA VAL A 84 -24.02 -5.50 -17.39
C VAL A 84 -24.45 -6.38 -18.56
N ARG A 85 -25.66 -6.14 -19.04
CA ARG A 85 -26.21 -6.82 -20.22
C ARG A 85 -26.51 -5.81 -21.31
N LEU A 86 -26.27 -6.21 -22.54
CA LEU A 86 -26.57 -5.45 -23.74
C LEU A 86 -27.45 -6.31 -24.64
N THR A 87 -28.66 -5.83 -24.92
CA THR A 87 -29.54 -6.38 -25.95
C THR A 87 -29.50 -5.48 -27.17
N ILE A 88 -29.28 -6.06 -28.33
CA ILE A 88 -29.23 -5.35 -29.61
C ILE A 88 -30.31 -5.93 -30.49
N THR A 89 -31.22 -5.11 -30.99
CA THR A 89 -32.17 -5.52 -32.02
C THR A 89 -31.88 -4.79 -33.33
N HIS A 90 -32.01 -5.49 -34.44
CA HIS A 90 -31.82 -4.93 -35.77
C HIS A 90 -33.05 -5.19 -36.64
N SER A 91 -33.56 -4.13 -37.30
CA SER A 91 -34.64 -4.23 -38.27
C SER A 91 -34.19 -3.73 -39.65
N GLU A 92 -34.36 -4.56 -40.67
CA GLU A 92 -34.11 -4.15 -42.06
C GLU A 92 -35.25 -3.26 -42.56
N LEU A 93 -34.97 -1.96 -42.68
CA LEU A 93 -35.95 -0.93 -43.01
C LEU A 93 -36.58 -1.06 -44.41
N LEU A 94 -36.05 -1.92 -45.29
CA LEU A 94 -36.49 -2.02 -46.70
C LEU A 94 -36.97 -3.43 -47.13
N GLY A 95 -37.25 -4.35 -46.20
CA GLY A 95 -37.57 -5.73 -46.58
C GLY A 95 -38.64 -6.49 -45.78
N GLY A 96 -39.13 -5.97 -44.63
CA GLY A 96 -40.04 -6.73 -43.78
C GLY A 96 -39.43 -8.03 -43.22
N GLY A 97 -38.09 -8.13 -43.20
CA GLY A 97 -37.35 -9.27 -42.67
C GLY A 97 -37.52 -9.41 -41.15
N PRO A 98 -37.25 -10.61 -40.59
CA PRO A 98 -37.39 -10.85 -39.15
C PRO A 98 -36.43 -9.96 -38.34
N ILE A 99 -36.91 -9.42 -37.21
CA ILE A 99 -36.07 -8.70 -36.25
C ILE A 99 -35.01 -9.67 -35.74
N GLN A 100 -33.75 -9.30 -35.87
CA GLN A 100 -32.63 -10.06 -35.30
C GLN A 100 -32.29 -9.50 -33.93
N THR A 101 -32.08 -10.37 -32.95
CA THR A 101 -31.72 -9.99 -31.58
C THR A 101 -30.41 -10.66 -31.18
N ALA A 102 -29.46 -9.87 -30.68
CA ALA A 102 -28.24 -10.35 -30.04
C ALA A 102 -28.24 -9.92 -28.57
N GLN A 103 -27.73 -10.77 -27.68
CA GLN A 103 -27.59 -10.47 -26.26
C GLN A 103 -26.18 -10.78 -25.79
N TYR A 104 -25.59 -9.83 -25.06
CA TYR A 104 -24.29 -9.95 -24.45
C TYR A 104 -24.40 -9.67 -22.96
N GLN A 105 -23.63 -10.40 -22.17
CA GLN A 105 -23.52 -10.22 -20.72
C GLN A 105 -22.05 -10.18 -20.32
N ARG A 106 -21.66 -9.20 -19.50
CA ARG A 106 -20.31 -9.08 -18.99
C ARG A 106 -20.33 -8.43 -17.62
N PHE A 107 -19.45 -8.89 -16.73
CA PHE A 107 -19.21 -8.21 -15.46
C PHE A 107 -18.25 -7.04 -15.66
N VAL A 108 -18.66 -5.85 -15.26
CA VAL A 108 -17.85 -4.63 -15.23
C VAL A 108 -17.36 -4.43 -13.81
N THR A 109 -16.05 -4.45 -13.58
CA THR A 109 -15.49 -4.24 -12.24
C THR A 109 -15.06 -2.80 -12.11
N ILE A 110 -15.64 -2.09 -11.15
CA ILE A 110 -15.28 -0.73 -10.78
C ILE A 110 -14.23 -0.78 -9.69
N ARG A 111 -13.09 -0.15 -9.90
CA ARG A 111 -11.99 -0.15 -8.93
C ARG A 111 -11.36 1.22 -8.84
N ASP A 112 -11.12 1.71 -7.63
CA ASP A 112 -10.49 2.99 -7.38
C ASP A 112 -9.44 2.85 -6.28
N TYR A 113 -8.17 2.85 -6.69
CA TYR A 113 -7.03 2.75 -5.79
C TYR A 113 -6.86 4.04 -4.99
N LEU A 114 -6.62 3.95 -3.68
CA LEU A 114 -6.12 5.08 -2.90
C LEU A 114 -4.61 4.94 -2.69
N VAL A 115 -3.84 5.82 -3.33
CA VAL A 115 -2.40 5.94 -3.15
C VAL A 115 -2.11 7.19 -2.31
N VAL A 116 -1.39 7.00 -1.21
CA VAL A 116 -1.01 8.06 -0.27
C VAL A 116 0.50 8.20 -0.22
N SER A 117 1.03 9.43 -0.26
CA SER A 117 2.45 9.72 -0.02
C SER A 117 2.65 10.45 1.29
N LEU A 118 3.49 9.92 2.18
CA LEU A 118 4.03 10.59 3.35
C LEU A 118 5.55 10.66 3.22
N GLY A 119 6.16 11.71 3.75
CA GLY A 119 7.61 11.74 3.81
C GLY A 119 8.25 13.11 3.84
N ASP A 120 9.56 13.08 3.60
CA ASP A 120 10.46 14.22 3.49
C ASP A 120 10.52 14.79 2.07
N SER A 121 11.62 15.48 1.75
CA SER A 121 11.84 16.19 0.49
C SER A 121 11.89 15.28 -0.74
N TYR A 122 12.46 14.09 -0.61
CA TYR A 122 12.51 13.08 -1.69
C TYR A 122 11.13 12.51 -2.00
N GLY A 123 10.25 12.44 -0.99
CA GLY A 123 8.84 12.09 -1.17
C GLY A 123 7.98 13.27 -1.67
N SER A 124 8.38 14.50 -1.37
CA SER A 124 7.67 15.72 -1.74
C SER A 124 7.89 16.11 -3.20
N GLY A 125 9.09 15.87 -3.73
CA GLY A 125 9.49 16.26 -5.09
C GLY A 125 10.42 17.48 -5.12
N GLU A 126 11.09 17.82 -4.01
CA GLU A 126 12.07 18.90 -3.96
C GLU A 126 13.17 18.67 -5.00
N GLY A 127 13.65 19.73 -5.66
CA GLY A 127 14.55 19.65 -6.81
C GLY A 127 13.84 19.58 -8.17
N ALA A 128 12.54 19.33 -8.19
CA ALA A 128 11.76 19.24 -9.42
C ALA A 128 10.37 19.87 -9.25
N PRO A 129 10.24 21.21 -9.16
CA PRO A 129 8.96 21.88 -9.18
C PRO A 129 8.18 21.56 -10.48
N ASP A 130 6.86 21.70 -10.43
CA ASP A 130 5.99 21.42 -11.59
C ASP A 130 6.36 22.34 -12.76
N ALA A 131 6.65 23.61 -12.47
CA ALA A 131 7.35 24.51 -13.36
C ALA A 131 8.59 25.07 -12.64
N ALA A 132 9.74 25.00 -13.32
CA ALA A 132 10.98 25.61 -12.84
C ALA A 132 10.87 27.13 -12.79
N ALA A 133 11.67 27.73 -11.93
CA ALA A 133 11.85 29.17 -11.93
C ALA A 133 12.50 29.65 -13.24
N HIS A 134 12.21 30.89 -13.62
CA HIS A 134 12.89 31.59 -14.71
C HIS A 134 13.22 33.01 -14.27
N TRP A 135 14.49 33.23 -13.92
CA TRP A 135 15.01 34.50 -13.45
C TRP A 135 15.46 35.38 -14.65
N GLY A 136 15.08 36.66 -14.64
CA GLY A 136 15.28 37.62 -15.74
C GLY A 136 14.15 38.68 -15.85
N ASP A 137 13.91 39.22 -17.06
CA ASP A 137 13.00 40.38 -17.28
C ASP A 137 11.52 40.14 -16.89
N THR A 138 11.12 38.89 -16.61
CA THR A 138 9.76 38.51 -16.19
C THR A 138 9.69 37.67 -14.90
N ASP A 139 10.79 37.56 -14.14
CA ASP A 139 10.98 36.72 -12.94
C ASP A 139 9.78 35.84 -12.55
N THR A 140 9.83 34.56 -12.93
CA THR A 140 8.80 33.60 -12.53
C THR A 140 9.31 32.67 -11.45
N HIS A 141 8.65 32.69 -10.29
CA HIS A 141 8.91 31.77 -9.18
C HIS A 141 8.58 30.31 -9.52
N PRO A 142 9.23 29.32 -8.87
CA PRO A 142 8.92 27.92 -9.09
C PRO A 142 7.47 27.62 -8.71
N VAL A 143 6.80 26.78 -9.50
CA VAL A 143 5.42 26.36 -9.24
C VAL A 143 5.41 25.01 -8.55
N TRP A 144 4.81 25.00 -7.36
CA TRP A 144 4.61 23.81 -6.54
C TRP A 144 3.11 23.55 -6.39
N GLN A 145 2.74 22.29 -6.20
CA GLN A 145 1.41 21.95 -5.66
C GLN A 145 1.22 22.53 -4.26
N ASN A 146 2.29 22.48 -3.47
CA ASN A 146 2.34 23.08 -2.15
C ASN A 146 3.73 23.67 -1.91
N ALA A 147 3.84 25.00 -2.01
CA ALA A 147 5.12 25.71 -1.86
C ALA A 147 5.74 25.50 -0.47
N ARG A 148 4.90 25.56 0.57
CA ARG A 148 5.29 25.33 1.98
C ARG A 148 6.02 24.00 2.23
N CYS A 149 5.75 23.01 1.39
CA CYS A 149 6.32 21.67 1.47
C CYS A 149 7.21 21.29 0.29
N HIS A 150 7.43 22.18 -0.68
CA HIS A 150 8.04 21.87 -1.99
C HIS A 150 7.45 20.61 -2.63
N ARG A 151 6.11 20.54 -2.63
CA ARG A 151 5.40 19.38 -3.16
C ARG A 151 5.17 19.51 -4.66
N SER A 152 5.50 18.48 -5.42
CA SER A 152 5.33 18.44 -6.88
C SER A 152 4.72 17.12 -7.36
N PHE A 153 4.00 17.17 -8.49
CA PHE A 153 3.57 16.00 -9.25
C PHE A 153 4.71 15.24 -9.91
N LYS A 154 5.92 15.79 -9.89
CA LYS A 154 7.14 15.13 -10.34
C LYS A 154 7.71 14.18 -9.29
N SER A 155 7.19 14.15 -8.07
CA SER A 155 7.60 13.18 -7.04
C SER A 155 7.32 11.73 -7.47
N PRO A 156 8.08 10.72 -6.97
CA PRO A 156 7.93 9.34 -7.39
C PRO A 156 6.53 8.78 -7.16
N ALA A 157 5.93 9.07 -6.00
CA ALA A 157 4.60 8.58 -5.66
C ALA A 157 3.51 9.17 -6.59
N ALA A 158 3.64 10.45 -6.96
CA ALA A 158 2.70 11.11 -7.87
C ALA A 158 2.78 10.54 -9.28
N ARG A 159 4.00 10.37 -9.80
CA ARG A 159 4.24 9.76 -11.12
C ARG A 159 3.78 8.31 -11.16
N ALA A 160 4.05 7.53 -10.10
CA ALA A 160 3.62 6.13 -10.02
C ALA A 160 2.10 6.00 -9.97
N ALA A 161 1.42 6.86 -9.21
CA ALA A 161 -0.05 6.89 -9.17
C ALA A 161 -0.67 7.28 -10.52
N LEU A 162 -0.11 8.26 -11.24
CA LEU A 162 -0.55 8.61 -12.59
C LEU A 162 -0.30 7.48 -13.59
N ALA A 163 0.83 6.79 -13.47
CA ALA A 163 1.15 5.68 -14.34
C ALA A 163 0.25 4.46 -14.07
N LEU A 164 -0.09 4.19 -12.81
CA LEU A 164 -1.09 3.19 -12.43
C LEU A 164 -2.45 3.49 -13.08
N GLU A 165 -2.93 4.74 -12.96
CA GLU A 165 -4.16 5.22 -13.63
C GLU A 165 -4.10 5.03 -15.15
N SER A 166 -2.96 5.30 -15.76
CA SER A 166 -2.80 5.19 -17.21
C SER A 166 -2.65 3.75 -17.71
N SER A 167 -2.23 2.83 -16.84
CA SER A 167 -1.91 1.44 -17.19
C SER A 167 -3.15 0.54 -17.31
N ASP A 168 -4.21 0.83 -16.56
CA ASP A 168 -5.44 0.05 -16.56
C ASP A 168 -6.67 0.94 -16.81
N PRO A 169 -7.21 0.97 -18.04
CA PRO A 169 -8.38 1.77 -18.38
C PRO A 169 -9.67 1.27 -17.72
N HIS A 170 -9.63 0.20 -16.93
CA HIS A 170 -10.76 -0.35 -16.18
C HIS A 170 -10.67 -0.11 -14.67
N SER A 171 -9.72 0.72 -14.22
CA SER A 171 -9.63 1.19 -12.84
C SER A 171 -9.44 2.70 -12.79
N SER A 172 -9.50 3.28 -11.61
CA SER A 172 -9.11 4.67 -11.35
C SER A 172 -8.18 4.77 -10.15
N VAL A 173 -7.54 5.93 -9.99
CA VAL A 173 -6.62 6.23 -8.90
C VAL A 173 -7.00 7.57 -8.25
N THR A 174 -7.19 7.52 -6.94
CA THR A 174 -7.21 8.68 -6.06
C THR A 174 -5.82 8.83 -5.44
N PHE A 175 -5.17 9.98 -5.64
CA PHE A 175 -3.84 10.24 -5.09
C PHE A 175 -3.86 11.36 -4.05
N LEU A 176 -3.30 11.10 -2.88
CA LEU A 176 -3.13 12.08 -1.80
C LEU A 176 -1.67 12.15 -1.37
N SER A 177 -1.00 13.27 -1.61
CA SER A 177 0.34 13.49 -1.09
C SER A 177 0.30 14.47 0.06
N LEU A 178 0.85 14.05 1.20
CA LEU A 178 1.08 14.89 2.38
C LEU A 178 2.58 15.01 2.71
N ALA A 179 3.45 14.43 1.88
CA ALA A 179 4.89 14.58 1.99
C ALA A 179 5.28 16.07 2.04
N CYS A 180 6.33 16.35 2.80
CA CYS A 180 6.76 17.71 3.08
C CYS A 180 8.27 17.75 3.29
N SER A 181 8.95 18.56 2.49
CA SER A 181 10.38 18.82 2.59
C SER A 181 10.81 19.21 3.99
N GLY A 182 11.98 18.71 4.41
CA GLY A 182 12.53 18.93 5.75
C GLY A 182 11.86 18.14 6.88
N ALA A 183 10.83 17.33 6.58
CA ALA A 183 10.22 16.46 7.59
C ALA A 183 11.17 15.34 8.04
N THR A 184 11.14 15.04 9.33
CA THR A 184 11.66 13.84 9.99
C THR A 184 10.48 12.95 10.41
N ILE A 185 10.77 11.73 10.86
CA ILE A 185 9.75 10.86 11.45
C ILE A 185 9.23 11.48 12.76
N GLN A 186 10.14 11.79 13.68
CA GLN A 186 9.80 12.33 15.00
C GLN A 186 10.80 13.34 15.57
N ARG A 187 12.00 13.47 14.97
CA ARG A 187 13.05 14.36 15.48
C ARG A 187 12.67 15.83 15.26
N THR A 188 12.57 16.61 16.33
CA THR A 188 12.40 18.06 16.21
C THR A 188 13.64 18.69 15.57
N THR A 189 13.43 19.42 14.48
CA THR A 189 14.43 20.29 13.84
C THR A 189 14.26 21.73 14.35
N TYR A 190 15.29 22.57 14.18
CA TYR A 190 15.32 23.94 14.68
C TYR A 190 15.68 24.92 13.56
N GLU A 191 15.15 26.13 13.67
CA GLU A 191 15.51 27.25 12.80
C GLU A 191 16.92 27.73 13.12
N TYR A 192 17.62 28.28 12.12
CA TYR A 192 18.89 28.97 12.35
C TYR A 192 18.74 30.47 12.12
N GLU A 193 18.55 31.23 13.20
CA GLU A 193 18.20 32.66 13.14
C GLU A 193 19.29 33.58 12.60
N ASN A 194 20.54 33.11 12.51
CA ASN A 194 21.71 33.93 12.26
C ASN A 194 22.30 33.76 10.85
N TRP A 195 21.62 33.08 9.91
CA TRP A 195 22.16 32.79 8.56
C TRP A 195 22.39 34.05 7.69
N GLY A 196 21.65 35.14 7.94
CA GLY A 196 21.63 36.34 7.10
C GLY A 196 22.59 37.49 7.50
N GLY A 197 23.51 37.26 8.43
CA GLY A 197 24.47 38.27 8.89
C GLY A 197 25.88 37.99 8.39
N ASN A 198 26.62 39.04 8.02
CA ASN A 198 28.03 39.01 7.63
C ASN A 198 28.89 38.39 8.78
N PHE A 199 28.99 37.06 8.86
CA PHE A 199 29.61 36.34 9.98
C PHE A 199 30.84 35.53 9.57
N PRO A 200 31.86 35.44 10.44
CA PRO A 200 32.98 34.51 10.28
C PRO A 200 32.50 33.07 10.50
N LEU A 201 32.99 32.14 9.65
CA LEU A 201 32.70 30.70 9.54
C LEU A 201 32.89 29.83 10.83
N GLY A 202 32.93 30.41 12.03
CA GLY A 202 33.40 29.73 13.25
C GLY A 202 32.38 29.50 14.38
N ILE A 203 31.08 29.76 14.20
CA ILE A 203 30.06 29.61 15.29
C ILE A 203 28.95 28.60 14.96
N PHE A 204 28.59 28.40 13.68
CA PHE A 204 27.60 27.40 13.28
C PHE A 204 28.29 26.14 12.76
N ASP A 205 28.04 25.02 13.42
CA ASP A 205 28.63 23.73 13.05
C ASP A 205 27.73 22.92 12.09
N GLY A 206 26.62 23.45 11.59
CA GLY A 206 25.72 22.72 10.70
C GLY A 206 24.54 22.04 11.40
N PHE A 207 24.55 21.86 12.72
CA PHE A 207 23.48 21.21 13.48
C PHE A 207 22.71 22.21 14.36
N ALA A 208 21.63 22.78 13.83
CA ALA A 208 20.79 23.70 14.61
C ALA A 208 20.10 22.99 15.80
N THR A 209 20.11 23.67 16.95
CA THR A 209 19.53 23.21 18.21
C THR A 209 18.59 24.28 18.79
N ALA A 210 18.02 24.00 19.96
CA ALA A 210 17.17 24.95 20.68
C ALA A 210 17.87 26.26 21.09
N SER A 211 19.21 26.32 21.07
CA SER A 211 19.94 27.58 21.31
C SER A 211 20.04 28.48 20.08
N ASP A 212 19.81 27.93 18.88
CA ASP A 212 20.08 28.61 17.62
C ASP A 212 18.82 29.27 17.02
N GLY A 213 17.65 28.82 17.44
CA GLY A 213 16.37 29.35 16.99
C GLY A 213 15.19 28.50 17.46
N PRO A 214 13.96 28.92 17.14
CA PRO A 214 12.75 28.21 17.53
C PRO A 214 12.63 26.85 16.83
N PRO A 215 11.92 25.88 17.46
CA PRO A 215 11.72 24.57 16.85
C PRO A 215 10.90 24.70 15.57
N ARG A 216 11.30 23.99 14.52
CA ARG A 216 10.52 23.85 13.28
C ARG A 216 9.52 22.68 13.38
N GLY A 217 9.81 21.69 14.22
CA GLY A 217 9.01 20.47 14.41
C GLY A 217 9.58 19.25 13.69
N SER A 218 8.77 18.20 13.51
CA SER A 218 9.20 16.94 12.88
C SER A 218 8.45 16.63 11.57
N GLY A 219 7.15 16.82 11.49
CA GLY A 219 6.40 16.70 10.23
C GLY A 219 5.60 15.43 10.12
N ILE A 220 6.21 14.23 10.12
CA ILE A 220 5.44 12.99 9.92
C ILE A 220 4.55 12.69 11.12
N LEU A 221 5.14 12.58 12.32
CA LEU A 221 4.38 12.29 13.56
C LEU A 221 4.05 13.54 14.36
N GLY A 222 4.87 14.60 14.27
CA GLY A 222 4.65 15.87 14.96
C GLY A 222 4.31 17.02 14.01
N PRO A 223 3.80 18.14 14.53
CA PRO A 223 3.54 19.33 13.73
C PRO A 223 4.83 19.87 13.09
N TYR A 224 4.69 20.62 12.00
CA TYR A 224 5.84 21.17 11.27
C TYR A 224 5.51 22.49 10.56
N VAL A 225 6.47 23.42 10.55
CA VAL A 225 6.30 24.74 9.95
C VAL A 225 6.46 24.76 8.43
N GLY A 226 6.92 23.67 7.80
CA GLY A 226 7.22 23.62 6.36
C GLY A 226 8.67 23.97 6.06
N ILE A 227 9.16 23.67 4.86
CA ILE A 227 10.50 24.10 4.41
C ILE A 227 10.50 25.62 4.14
N GLU A 228 9.48 26.09 3.39
CA GLU A 228 9.13 27.49 3.23
C GLU A 228 8.14 27.91 4.33
N ALA A 229 8.66 28.10 5.53
CA ALA A 229 7.86 28.51 6.66
C ALA A 229 7.41 29.99 6.52
N PRO A 230 6.25 30.38 7.09
CA PRO A 230 5.81 31.78 7.11
C PRO A 230 6.86 32.72 7.75
N ALA A 231 6.73 34.03 7.59
CA ALA A 231 7.54 34.95 8.38
C ALA A 231 7.20 34.82 9.88
N TYR A 232 8.19 34.92 10.76
CA TYR A 232 7.99 34.90 12.21
C TYR A 232 8.81 36.00 12.89
N GLN A 233 8.46 36.34 14.14
CA GLN A 233 9.20 37.32 14.94
C GLN A 233 10.26 36.59 15.78
N HIS A 234 11.49 37.10 15.74
CA HIS A 234 12.69 36.57 16.40
C HIS A 234 12.39 35.82 17.71
N GLY A 235 12.77 34.53 17.77
CA GLY A 235 12.68 33.67 18.94
C GLY A 235 11.45 32.74 19.02
N ALA A 236 10.39 32.91 18.21
CA ALA A 236 9.25 31.98 18.25
C ALA A 236 8.34 31.96 17.00
N TRP A 237 7.93 30.75 16.60
CA TRP A 237 6.83 30.53 15.67
C TRP A 237 5.48 30.69 16.38
N ASN A 238 4.52 31.37 15.74
CA ASN A 238 3.13 31.34 16.24
C ASN A 238 2.58 29.91 16.16
N PRO A 239 1.73 29.47 17.11
CA PRO A 239 1.13 28.13 17.04
C PRO A 239 0.37 27.85 15.75
N GLU A 240 -0.27 28.87 15.17
CA GLU A 240 -0.98 28.79 13.88
C GLU A 240 -0.03 28.60 12.68
N HIS A 241 1.26 28.88 12.86
CA HIS A 241 2.28 28.58 11.85
C HIS A 241 2.63 27.09 11.84
N TYR A 242 2.11 26.24 12.70
CA TYR A 242 2.38 24.80 12.57
C TYR A 242 1.29 24.13 11.75
N MET A 243 1.70 23.45 10.67
CA MET A 243 0.82 22.48 10.05
C MET A 243 0.66 21.28 10.99
N PRO A 244 -0.54 20.66 11.07
CA PRO A 244 -0.69 19.36 11.69
C PRO A 244 0.31 18.37 11.12
N SER A 245 0.66 17.35 11.90
CA SER A 245 1.49 16.26 11.40
C SER A 245 0.85 15.60 10.17
N GLN A 246 1.68 15.08 9.28
CA GLN A 246 1.20 14.41 8.06
C GLN A 246 0.27 13.25 8.43
N LEU A 247 0.57 12.50 9.51
CA LEU A 247 -0.31 11.44 10.00
C LEU A 247 -1.67 11.97 10.50
N ASN A 248 -1.70 13.05 11.27
CA ASN A 248 -2.98 13.60 11.76
C ASN A 248 -3.85 14.13 10.61
N ARG A 249 -3.22 14.77 9.62
CA ARG A 249 -3.90 15.25 8.41
C ARG A 249 -4.42 14.07 7.59
N LEU A 250 -3.63 13.00 7.43
CA LEU A 250 -4.06 11.76 6.77
C LEU A 250 -5.31 11.16 7.42
N VAL A 251 -5.31 10.99 8.75
CA VAL A 251 -6.45 10.43 9.50
C VAL A 251 -7.71 11.26 9.28
N THR A 252 -7.58 12.59 9.30
CA THR A 252 -8.72 13.51 9.14
C THR A 252 -9.30 13.45 7.73
N LEU A 253 -8.45 13.35 6.70
CA LEU A 253 -8.86 13.36 5.30
C LEU A 253 -9.39 12.00 4.82
N VAL A 254 -8.70 10.91 5.16
CA VAL A 254 -9.01 9.56 4.66
C VAL A 254 -10.07 8.86 5.50
N GLY A 255 -10.19 9.13 6.80
CA GLY A 255 -11.17 8.50 7.67
C GLY A 255 -11.09 6.96 7.61
N ASN A 256 -12.18 6.30 7.21
CA ASN A 256 -12.27 4.84 7.16
C ASN A 256 -11.97 4.23 5.78
N ARG A 257 -11.61 5.03 4.76
CA ARG A 257 -11.32 4.51 3.43
C ARG A 257 -10.01 3.71 3.47
N PRO A 258 -9.97 2.46 2.98
CA PRO A 258 -8.72 1.71 2.87
C PRO A 258 -7.71 2.43 1.97
N ILE A 259 -6.45 2.44 2.40
CA ILE A 259 -5.30 2.93 1.64
C ILE A 259 -4.66 1.72 0.98
N ASP A 260 -4.72 1.65 -0.34
CA ASP A 260 -4.16 0.54 -1.12
C ASP A 260 -2.62 0.58 -1.12
N ALA A 261 -2.03 1.78 -1.22
CA ALA A 261 -0.60 1.98 -1.15
C ALA A 261 -0.26 3.23 -0.35
N LEU A 262 0.57 3.06 0.69
CA LEU A 262 1.22 4.14 1.41
C LEU A 262 2.69 4.19 1.00
N VAL A 263 3.09 5.20 0.24
CA VAL A 263 4.48 5.46 -0.14
C VAL A 263 5.12 6.34 0.93
N LEU A 264 6.27 5.93 1.44
CA LEU A 264 7.00 6.57 2.54
C LEU A 264 8.41 6.91 2.09
N SER A 265 8.80 8.18 2.24
CA SER A 265 10.19 8.64 2.18
C SER A 265 10.58 9.26 3.50
N ALA A 266 11.42 8.60 4.30
CA ALA A 266 11.81 9.11 5.62
C ALA A 266 13.12 8.46 6.08
N GLY A 267 13.88 9.18 6.92
CA GLY A 267 15.12 8.69 7.53
C GLY A 267 16.34 9.58 7.28
N GLY A 268 16.43 10.21 6.10
CA GLY A 268 17.57 11.09 5.75
C GLY A 268 17.67 12.29 6.69
N ASN A 269 16.56 12.98 6.92
CA ASN A 269 16.52 14.10 7.88
C ASN A 269 16.63 13.62 9.33
N ASP A 270 16.19 12.41 9.66
CA ASP A 270 16.29 11.85 11.01
C ASP A 270 17.75 11.58 11.40
N VAL A 271 18.61 11.15 10.45
CA VAL A 271 20.07 11.02 10.65
C VAL A 271 20.84 12.32 10.45
N GLY A 272 20.15 13.42 10.11
CA GLY A 272 20.74 14.74 9.94
C GLY A 272 21.56 14.87 8.65
N PHE A 273 21.17 14.23 7.55
CA PHE A 273 21.98 14.22 6.33
C PHE A 273 22.36 15.62 5.81
N GLY A 274 21.40 16.55 5.76
CA GLY A 274 21.66 17.95 5.41
C GLY A 274 22.52 18.69 6.45
N ASP A 275 22.38 18.34 7.74
CA ASP A 275 23.17 18.93 8.83
C ASP A 275 24.65 18.51 8.72
N ILE A 276 24.89 17.24 8.36
CA ILE A 276 26.21 16.67 8.10
C ILE A 276 26.89 17.34 6.91
N LEU A 277 26.17 17.52 5.80
CA LEU A 277 26.74 18.21 4.63
C LEU A 277 27.11 19.66 4.97
N ARG A 278 26.27 20.38 5.72
CA ARG A 278 26.59 21.73 6.20
C ARG A 278 27.82 21.75 7.11
N PHE A 279 27.94 20.79 8.03
CA PHE A 279 29.13 20.63 8.87
C PHE A 279 30.39 20.50 7.99
N CYS A 280 30.36 19.63 6.98
CA CYS A 280 31.51 19.39 6.11
C CYS A 280 31.82 20.52 5.13
N VAL A 281 30.87 21.41 4.85
CA VAL A 281 31.14 22.66 4.09
C VAL A 281 31.92 23.67 4.94
N VAL A 282 31.70 23.68 6.25
CA VAL A 282 32.34 24.63 7.19
C VAL A 282 33.66 24.08 7.75
N HIS A 283 33.79 22.75 7.87
CA HIS A 283 34.94 22.07 8.44
C HIS A 283 35.68 21.25 7.37
N THR A 284 36.84 21.72 6.92
CA THR A 284 37.71 20.97 6.00
C THR A 284 38.14 19.63 6.61
N ASP A 285 38.06 18.55 5.84
CA ASP A 285 38.35 17.19 6.30
C ASP A 285 37.49 16.82 7.54
N CYS A 286 36.20 17.14 7.51
CA CYS A 286 35.24 16.99 8.61
C CYS A 286 35.16 15.60 9.24
N HIS A 287 35.72 14.59 8.58
CA HIS A 287 35.77 13.20 9.02
C HIS A 287 37.00 12.88 9.90
N GLN A 288 38.01 13.76 9.92
CA GLN A 288 39.30 13.56 10.59
C GLN A 288 39.45 14.38 11.86
N GLY A 289 40.47 14.03 12.66
CA GLY A 289 40.87 14.82 13.83
C GLY A 289 39.76 15.01 14.87
N ASN A 290 39.69 16.22 15.43
CA ASN A 290 38.69 16.59 16.43
C ASN A 290 37.30 16.79 15.79
N ASP A 291 37.25 17.44 14.62
CA ASP A 291 36.00 17.70 13.89
C ASP A 291 35.29 16.38 13.55
N GLY A 292 36.05 15.38 13.12
CA GLY A 292 35.52 14.02 12.93
C GLY A 292 35.01 13.37 14.22
N GLN A 293 35.65 13.61 15.37
CA GLN A 293 35.13 13.10 16.65
C GLN A 293 33.82 13.78 17.03
N GLU A 294 33.73 15.09 16.81
CA GLU A 294 32.52 15.87 17.06
C GLU A 294 31.38 15.43 16.14
N LEU A 295 31.62 15.36 14.83
CA LEU A 295 30.65 14.89 13.84
C LEU A 295 30.10 13.51 14.22
N ARG A 296 30.98 12.55 14.56
CA ARG A 296 30.56 11.21 15.00
C ARG A 296 29.71 11.26 16.26
N SER A 297 30.09 12.07 17.25
CA SER A 297 29.35 12.20 18.51
C SER A 297 27.89 12.64 18.31
N LYS A 298 27.63 13.48 17.29
CA LYS A 298 26.29 13.92 16.93
C LYS A 298 25.55 12.87 16.09
N VAL A 299 26.19 12.39 15.02
CA VAL A 299 25.57 11.47 14.04
C VAL A 299 25.27 10.10 14.64
N ASP A 300 26.10 9.58 15.54
CA ASP A 300 25.87 8.27 16.15
C ASP A 300 24.62 8.25 17.03
N VAL A 301 24.31 9.36 17.71
CA VAL A 301 23.08 9.51 18.49
C VAL A 301 21.86 9.47 17.57
N LEU A 302 21.92 10.16 16.43
CA LEU A 302 20.83 10.20 15.45
C LEU A 302 20.61 8.84 14.78
N LYS A 303 21.68 8.18 14.33
CA LYS A 303 21.61 6.81 13.78
C LYS A 303 21.04 5.82 14.79
N ALA A 304 21.47 5.88 16.06
CA ALA A 304 20.97 4.99 17.10
C ALA A 304 19.47 5.17 17.38
N ALA A 305 18.92 6.37 17.15
CA ALA A 305 17.51 6.67 17.35
C ALA A 305 16.61 6.22 16.18
N LEU A 306 17.14 6.17 14.95
CA LEU A 306 16.34 5.95 13.74
C LEU A 306 15.52 4.63 13.75
N PRO A 307 16.06 3.46 14.13
CA PRO A 307 15.29 2.23 14.14
C PRO A 307 14.02 2.30 15.01
N THR A 308 14.13 2.97 16.17
CA THR A 308 12.99 3.19 17.08
C THR A 308 12.01 4.23 16.53
N SER A 309 12.47 5.20 15.71
CA SER A 309 11.58 6.11 14.99
C SER A 309 10.65 5.36 14.03
N TYR A 310 11.16 4.39 13.26
CA TYR A 310 10.30 3.56 12.41
C TYR A 310 9.32 2.71 13.22
N ASP A 311 9.78 2.13 14.34
CA ASP A 311 8.90 1.37 15.25
C ASP A 311 7.74 2.22 15.77
N LEU A 312 8.03 3.48 16.13
CA LEU A 312 7.01 4.41 16.58
C LEU A 312 6.05 4.76 15.44
N LEU A 313 6.54 5.03 14.24
CA LEU A 313 5.69 5.31 13.08
C LEU A 313 4.73 4.17 12.79
N GLN A 314 5.21 2.93 12.74
CA GLN A 314 4.37 1.75 12.54
C GLN A 314 3.34 1.58 13.67
N THR A 315 3.75 1.84 14.90
CA THR A 315 2.87 1.79 16.07
C THR A 315 1.76 2.83 15.95
N GLN A 316 2.09 4.06 15.58
CA GLN A 316 1.12 5.15 15.42
C GLN A 316 0.14 4.88 14.27
N LEU A 317 0.63 4.42 13.10
CA LEU A 317 -0.21 4.01 11.96
C LEU A 317 -1.28 2.98 12.38
N LYS A 318 -0.89 1.98 13.18
CA LYS A 318 -1.82 0.97 13.72
C LYS A 318 -2.77 1.55 14.78
N GLN A 319 -2.29 2.42 15.67
CA GLN A 319 -3.07 3.00 16.75
C GLN A 319 -4.18 3.92 16.24
N VAL A 320 -3.91 4.72 15.22
CA VAL A 320 -4.91 5.63 14.63
C VAL A 320 -5.98 4.89 13.81
N GLY A 321 -5.80 3.57 13.59
CA GLY A 321 -6.82 2.72 12.99
C GLY A 321 -6.98 2.86 11.48
N LEU A 322 -6.01 3.46 10.78
CA LEU A 322 -5.96 3.49 9.33
C LEU A 322 -5.87 2.05 8.77
N ASP A 323 -6.61 1.78 7.69
CA ASP A 323 -6.53 0.51 6.97
C ASP A 323 -5.53 0.62 5.81
N VAL A 324 -4.24 0.52 6.14
CA VAL A 324 -3.14 0.54 5.16
C VAL A 324 -2.84 -0.88 4.70
N ARG A 325 -3.07 -1.18 3.42
CA ARG A 325 -2.90 -2.52 2.85
C ARG A 325 -1.46 -2.82 2.45
N SER A 326 -0.73 -1.83 1.97
CA SER A 326 0.69 -1.97 1.62
C SER A 326 1.43 -0.68 1.87
N THR A 327 2.64 -0.79 2.42
CA THR A 327 3.53 0.34 2.68
C THR A 327 4.82 0.15 1.88
N TYR A 328 5.26 1.19 1.19
CA TYR A 328 6.45 1.21 0.33
C TYR A 328 7.45 2.20 0.90
N LEU A 329 8.60 1.72 1.42
CA LEU A 329 9.67 2.56 1.92
C LEU A 329 10.69 2.79 0.80
N MET A 330 10.79 4.04 0.35
CA MET A 330 11.65 4.44 -0.77
C MET A 330 13.12 4.50 -0.35
N GLU A 331 14.00 3.80 -1.07
CA GLU A 331 15.45 3.96 -0.95
C GLU A 331 15.89 5.35 -1.46
N TYR A 332 16.89 5.94 -0.79
CA TYR A 332 17.50 7.19 -1.25
C TYR A 332 18.53 6.92 -2.37
N PRO A 333 18.58 7.77 -3.41
CA PRO A 333 19.56 7.65 -4.47
C PRO A 333 20.99 7.97 -3.99
N ASP A 334 21.98 7.46 -4.71
CA ASP A 334 23.36 7.92 -4.55
C ASP A 334 23.58 9.24 -5.31
N PHE A 335 23.79 10.32 -4.56
CA PHE A 335 23.96 11.64 -5.13
C PHE A 335 25.42 11.97 -5.47
N ALA A 336 26.42 11.28 -4.93
CA ALA A 336 27.81 11.74 -4.92
C ALA A 336 28.63 11.26 -6.13
N ARG A 337 27.99 10.99 -7.27
CA ARG A 337 28.58 10.24 -8.39
C ARG A 337 28.83 11.13 -9.61
N GLY A 338 29.95 10.89 -10.29
CA GLY A 338 30.28 11.50 -11.58
C GLY A 338 29.96 10.60 -12.78
N ASN A 339 30.25 11.08 -13.99
CA ASN A 339 30.00 10.36 -15.25
C ASN A 339 30.62 8.96 -15.34
N SER A 340 31.70 8.69 -14.60
CA SER A 340 32.40 7.41 -14.57
C SER A 340 31.84 6.42 -13.53
N GLY A 341 30.76 6.77 -12.83
CA GLY A 341 30.25 6.03 -11.67
C GLY A 341 31.12 6.13 -10.42
N GLN A 342 32.27 6.82 -10.51
CA GLN A 342 33.12 7.09 -9.36
C GLN A 342 32.53 8.20 -8.49
N ILE A 343 32.89 8.18 -7.21
CA ILE A 343 32.59 9.28 -6.29
C ILE A 343 33.24 10.56 -6.83
N CYS A 344 32.53 11.67 -6.72
CA CYS A 344 33.01 13.00 -7.04
C CYS A 344 34.39 13.29 -6.44
N SER A 345 35.25 14.01 -7.18
CA SER A 345 36.49 14.57 -6.61
C SER A 345 36.21 15.55 -5.47
N SER A 346 35.08 16.26 -5.60
CA SER A 346 34.59 17.29 -4.70
C SER A 346 33.16 17.66 -5.14
N ILE A 347 32.36 18.23 -4.24
CA ILE A 347 31.07 18.87 -4.55
C ILE A 347 31.05 20.31 -4.05
N LEU A 348 30.18 21.14 -4.66
CA LEU A 348 29.99 22.56 -4.36
C LEU A 348 31.11 23.49 -4.87
N GLU A 349 32.12 22.98 -5.58
CA GLU A 349 33.12 23.81 -6.29
C GLU A 349 32.48 24.75 -7.32
N GLU A 350 31.37 24.31 -7.92
CA GLU A 350 30.60 25.05 -8.91
C GLU A 350 29.80 26.21 -8.34
N THR A 351 29.59 26.23 -7.02
CA THR A 351 28.83 27.29 -6.38
C THR A 351 29.76 28.46 -6.15
N ASN A 352 29.40 29.64 -6.64
CA ASN A 352 30.21 30.85 -6.44
C ASN A 352 30.20 31.33 -4.96
N LEU A 353 29.61 30.51 -4.10
CA LEU A 353 29.33 30.73 -2.69
C LEU A 353 30.55 31.26 -1.95
N TYR A 354 31.77 30.90 -2.35
CA TYR A 354 32.99 31.23 -1.63
C TYR A 354 34.26 30.97 -2.47
N ALA A 355 34.29 31.44 -3.72
CA ALA A 355 35.44 31.25 -4.61
C ALA A 355 36.75 31.73 -3.95
N GLY A 356 37.62 30.78 -3.57
CA GLY A 356 38.93 31.02 -2.95
C GLY A 356 39.03 30.85 -1.43
N VAL A 357 38.00 30.36 -0.71
CA VAL A 357 38.09 30.07 0.75
C VAL A 357 37.92 28.59 1.16
N GLY A 358 37.80 27.65 0.20
CA GLY A 358 37.86 26.20 0.49
C GLY A 358 36.62 25.61 1.18
N ALA A 359 35.42 25.98 0.71
CA ALA A 359 34.13 25.54 1.22
C ALA A 359 33.52 24.38 0.39
N ASP A 360 34.36 23.51 -0.17
CA ASP A 360 33.97 22.30 -0.88
C ASP A 360 33.90 21.09 0.05
N VAL A 361 33.18 20.04 -0.35
CA VAL A 361 33.25 18.73 0.32
C VAL A 361 34.07 17.81 -0.57
N SER A 362 35.25 17.43 -0.09
CA SER A 362 36.26 16.68 -0.83
C SER A 362 35.89 15.22 -1.08
N TYR A 363 36.61 14.57 -2.00
CA TYR A 363 36.51 13.11 -2.23
C TYR A 363 36.64 12.30 -0.93
N GLY A 364 37.57 12.66 -0.05
CA GLY A 364 37.82 11.93 1.21
C GLY A 364 36.61 11.99 2.13
N GLU A 365 35.97 13.15 2.23
CA GLU A 365 34.76 13.35 3.01
C GLU A 365 33.57 12.62 2.38
N LEU A 366 33.38 12.72 1.07
CA LEU A 366 32.29 12.02 0.37
C LEU A 366 32.40 10.50 0.49
N ALA A 367 33.61 9.95 0.30
CA ALA A 367 33.87 8.52 0.50
C ALA A 367 33.62 8.08 1.95
N TYR A 368 33.95 8.92 2.92
CA TYR A 368 33.64 8.66 4.33
C TYR A 368 32.13 8.68 4.59
N LEU A 369 31.42 9.71 4.12
CA LEU A 369 29.98 9.86 4.31
C LEU A 369 29.18 8.71 3.66
N ASP A 370 29.65 8.21 2.52
CA ASP A 370 29.10 7.04 1.84
C ASP A 370 29.07 5.82 2.77
N GLY A 371 30.22 5.48 3.36
CA GLY A 371 30.35 4.32 4.25
C GLY A 371 29.81 4.54 5.66
N TYR A 372 29.88 5.77 6.18
CA TYR A 372 29.56 6.07 7.58
C TYR A 372 28.09 6.45 7.82
N VAL A 373 27.43 7.00 6.79
CA VAL A 373 26.08 7.55 6.88
C VAL A 373 25.13 6.86 5.90
N ARG A 374 25.42 6.91 4.59
CA ARG A 374 24.48 6.43 3.57
C ARG A 374 24.23 4.92 3.66
N LEU A 375 25.28 4.10 3.64
CA LEU A 375 25.12 2.64 3.72
C LEU A 375 24.44 2.18 5.04
N PRO A 376 24.82 2.69 6.23
CA PRO A 376 24.09 2.38 7.46
C PRO A 376 22.63 2.84 7.45
N LEU A 377 22.32 4.01 6.87
CA LEU A 377 20.94 4.49 6.72
C LEU A 377 20.11 3.49 5.90
N MET A 378 20.59 3.07 4.74
CA MET A 378 19.89 2.12 3.87
C MET A 378 19.67 0.78 4.56
N ASN A 379 20.67 0.25 5.28
CA ASN A 379 20.52 -0.98 6.06
C ASN A 379 19.42 -0.84 7.14
N MET A 380 19.41 0.27 7.89
CA MET A 380 18.37 0.51 8.90
C MET A 380 16.97 0.65 8.29
N MET A 381 16.86 1.24 7.10
CA MET A 381 15.61 1.32 6.34
C MET A 381 15.12 -0.06 5.92
N GLN A 382 16.00 -0.89 5.35
CA GLN A 382 15.68 -2.25 4.96
C GLN A 382 15.27 -3.10 6.17
N ASP A 383 16.03 -3.05 7.27
CA ASP A 383 15.72 -3.73 8.52
C ASP A 383 14.35 -3.30 9.07
N ALA A 384 14.02 -2.01 9.01
CA ALA A 384 12.70 -1.53 9.41
C ALA A 384 11.58 -2.08 8.51
N ALA A 385 11.78 -2.07 7.19
CA ALA A 385 10.82 -2.62 6.25
C ALA A 385 10.58 -4.12 6.50
N GLU A 386 11.63 -4.91 6.67
CA GLU A 386 11.54 -6.34 6.98
C GLU A 386 10.82 -6.60 8.31
N ARG A 387 11.16 -5.84 9.36
CA ARG A 387 10.53 -5.97 10.70
C ARG A 387 9.05 -5.65 10.69
N HIS A 388 8.60 -4.73 9.82
CA HIS A 388 7.22 -4.27 9.78
C HIS A 388 6.39 -4.88 8.65
N GLY A 389 7.00 -5.68 7.77
CA GLY A 389 6.35 -6.23 6.58
C GLY A 389 6.07 -5.16 5.52
N TRP A 390 6.86 -4.10 5.46
CA TRP A 390 6.80 -3.10 4.40
C TRP A 390 7.59 -3.56 3.18
N ASN A 391 7.22 -3.02 2.02
CA ASN A 391 7.96 -3.18 0.78
C ASN A 391 9.11 -2.18 0.74
N TYR A 392 10.36 -2.63 0.91
CA TYR A 392 11.52 -1.80 0.62
C TYR A 392 11.69 -1.67 -0.90
N VAL A 393 11.70 -0.44 -1.42
CA VAL A 393 11.90 -0.15 -2.85
C VAL A 393 13.39 0.08 -3.06
N SER A 394 14.09 -0.96 -3.50
CA SER A 394 15.56 -1.01 -3.63
C SER A 394 16.03 -0.91 -5.08
N GLY A 395 17.33 -0.64 -5.28
CA GLY A 395 17.98 -0.55 -6.59
C GLY A 395 18.07 0.88 -7.15
N ILE A 396 17.42 1.84 -6.49
CA ILE A 396 17.49 3.27 -6.81
C ILE A 396 18.92 3.76 -6.62
N SER A 397 19.55 3.43 -5.49
CA SER A 397 20.90 3.92 -5.18
C SER A 397 21.94 3.41 -6.18
N ASP A 398 21.87 2.11 -6.50
CA ASP A 398 22.74 1.44 -7.48
C ASP A 398 22.55 2.02 -8.89
N ALA A 399 21.31 2.30 -9.29
CA ALA A 399 21.03 2.92 -10.59
C ALA A 399 21.67 4.31 -10.71
N PHE A 400 21.54 5.14 -9.68
CA PHE A 400 22.16 6.47 -9.67
C PHE A 400 23.70 6.39 -9.61
N ALA A 401 24.25 5.38 -8.93
CA ALA A 401 25.68 5.11 -8.91
C ALA A 401 26.23 4.57 -10.24
N GLY A 402 25.37 4.11 -11.14
CA GLY A 402 25.78 3.51 -12.40
C GLY A 402 26.26 2.07 -12.26
N VAL A 403 25.80 1.35 -11.23
CA VAL A 403 26.11 -0.08 -11.07
C VAL A 403 25.53 -0.83 -12.26
N GLY A 404 26.39 -1.57 -12.97
CA GLY A 404 26.04 -2.29 -14.19
C GLY A 404 26.14 -1.46 -15.48
N SER A 405 25.77 -0.18 -15.46
CA SER A 405 25.88 0.71 -16.64
C SER A 405 27.28 1.31 -16.81
N GLY A 406 28.02 1.51 -15.72
CA GLY A 406 29.29 2.23 -15.67
C GLY A 406 29.17 3.75 -15.78
N VAL A 407 27.95 4.29 -15.86
CA VAL A 407 27.67 5.72 -15.97
C VAL A 407 26.94 6.18 -14.71
N GLY A 408 27.59 7.04 -13.93
CA GLY A 408 26.98 7.63 -12.74
C GLY A 408 26.15 8.87 -13.06
N HIS A 409 25.15 9.10 -12.22
CA HIS A 409 24.11 10.10 -12.44
C HIS A 409 23.93 11.09 -11.27
N GLY A 410 24.91 11.17 -10.38
CA GLY A 410 24.94 12.09 -9.24
C GLY A 410 25.30 13.54 -9.62
N LEU A 411 25.57 14.39 -8.63
CA LEU A 411 25.81 15.84 -8.81
C LEU A 411 26.95 16.14 -9.78
N CYS A 412 27.98 15.28 -9.85
CA CYS A 412 29.16 15.54 -10.67
C CYS A 412 29.05 14.96 -12.08
N ALA A 413 27.95 14.29 -12.40
CA ALA A 413 27.66 13.88 -13.77
C ALA A 413 27.49 15.12 -14.66
N SER A 414 27.76 15.01 -15.96
CA SER A 414 27.51 16.12 -16.89
C SER A 414 26.01 16.42 -16.97
N PRO A 415 25.58 17.64 -17.35
CA PRO A 415 24.17 18.00 -17.41
C PRO A 415 23.29 16.99 -18.19
N SER A 416 23.83 16.39 -19.26
CA SER A 416 23.13 15.36 -20.06
C SER A 416 22.92 14.02 -19.34
N ASN A 417 23.71 13.72 -18.31
CA ASN A 417 23.70 12.47 -17.57
C ASN A 417 23.23 12.66 -16.12
N ARG A 418 23.01 13.89 -15.68
CA ARG A 418 22.76 14.20 -14.27
C ARG A 418 21.30 13.97 -13.91
N TRP A 419 21.08 13.20 -12.85
CA TRP A 419 19.76 12.96 -12.26
C TRP A 419 19.57 13.67 -10.93
N VAL A 420 20.63 14.26 -10.38
CA VAL A 420 20.63 14.96 -9.10
C VAL A 420 21.12 16.39 -9.28
N ASN A 421 20.35 17.37 -8.81
CA ASN A 421 20.71 18.77 -8.91
C ASN A 421 21.97 19.08 -8.10
N ASN A 422 22.90 19.80 -8.72
CA ASN A 422 23.94 20.51 -7.98
C ASN A 422 23.44 21.89 -7.51
N GLY A 423 24.29 22.69 -6.87
CA GLY A 423 23.88 24.00 -6.35
C GLY A 423 23.42 24.99 -7.41
N TYR A 424 24.01 24.93 -8.62
CA TYR A 424 23.61 25.76 -9.75
C TYR A 424 22.25 25.33 -10.32
N ASP A 425 22.05 24.02 -10.51
CA ASP A 425 20.78 23.46 -10.97
C ASP A 425 19.65 23.84 -9.98
N ALA A 426 19.93 23.72 -8.68
CA ALA A 426 18.99 24.06 -7.62
C ALA A 426 18.62 25.55 -7.61
N SER A 427 19.61 26.45 -7.66
CA SER A 427 19.40 27.91 -7.71
C SER A 427 18.59 28.34 -8.93
N SER A 428 18.92 27.79 -10.11
CA SER A 428 18.18 28.10 -11.35
C SER A 428 16.77 27.49 -11.39
N THR A 429 16.53 26.37 -10.70
CA THR A 429 15.25 25.65 -10.78
C THR A 429 14.26 26.09 -9.70
N GLN A 430 14.71 26.33 -8.47
CA GLN A 430 13.82 26.63 -7.33
C GLN A 430 14.40 27.59 -6.28
N GLY A 431 15.68 27.93 -6.34
CA GLY A 431 16.30 28.84 -5.38
C GLY A 431 15.89 30.30 -5.57
N PRO A 432 16.11 31.17 -4.58
CA PRO A 432 15.88 32.60 -4.73
C PRO A 432 16.75 33.22 -5.84
N GLU A 433 16.25 34.30 -6.45
CA GLU A 433 16.97 35.07 -7.47
C GLU A 433 18.35 35.49 -6.93
N ASP A 434 19.41 35.25 -7.72
CA ASP A 434 20.80 35.61 -7.44
C ASP A 434 21.38 35.10 -6.09
N SER A 435 20.90 33.98 -5.55
CA SER A 435 21.46 33.39 -4.32
C SER A 435 21.56 31.86 -4.36
N GLU A 436 22.77 31.34 -4.58
CA GLU A 436 23.08 29.91 -4.40
C GLU A 436 23.18 29.51 -2.93
N ALA A 437 23.40 30.47 -2.02
CA ALA A 437 23.57 30.23 -0.58
C ALA A 437 22.28 29.95 0.18
N GLU A 438 21.15 30.41 -0.36
CA GLU A 438 19.82 30.25 0.22
C GLU A 438 18.95 29.26 -0.60
N THR A 439 19.56 28.59 -1.59
CA THR A 439 18.86 27.63 -2.43
C THR A 439 18.52 26.34 -1.68
N THR A 440 17.42 25.73 -2.11
CA THR A 440 16.95 24.40 -1.68
C THR A 440 16.98 23.46 -2.89
N GLY A 441 16.92 22.14 -2.68
CA GLY A 441 16.97 21.18 -3.80
C GLY A 441 18.37 20.79 -4.29
N THR A 442 19.45 21.35 -3.73
CA THR A 442 20.80 20.81 -3.94
C THR A 442 20.85 19.37 -3.41
N ALA A 443 21.53 18.49 -4.15
CA ALA A 443 21.60 17.05 -3.89
C ALA A 443 20.25 16.31 -3.94
N HIS A 444 19.18 16.95 -4.43
CA HIS A 444 17.90 16.29 -4.67
C HIS A 444 17.76 15.86 -6.13
N PRO A 445 16.97 14.81 -6.42
CA PRO A 445 16.70 14.40 -7.78
C PRO A 445 16.06 15.53 -8.59
N ASN A 446 16.47 15.64 -9.85
CA ASN A 446 15.75 16.43 -10.84
C ASN A 446 14.57 15.62 -11.41
N GLU A 447 13.86 16.19 -12.37
CA GLU A 447 12.75 15.53 -13.06
C GLU A 447 13.12 14.13 -13.59
N THR A 448 14.31 13.98 -14.19
CA THR A 448 14.78 12.70 -14.71
C THR A 448 15.07 11.72 -13.58
N GLY A 449 15.73 12.17 -12.51
CA GLY A 449 16.01 11.33 -11.34
C GLY A 449 14.74 10.82 -10.67
N TYR A 450 13.74 11.68 -10.47
CA TYR A 450 12.45 11.22 -9.94
C TYR A 450 11.71 10.28 -10.89
N ALA A 451 11.82 10.47 -12.21
CA ALA A 451 11.29 9.51 -13.18
C ALA A 451 11.95 8.13 -13.03
N VAL A 452 13.26 8.06 -12.82
CA VAL A 452 13.96 6.79 -12.55
C VAL A 452 13.50 6.15 -11.24
N MET A 453 13.42 6.93 -10.16
CA MET A 453 12.89 6.43 -8.87
C MET A 453 11.46 5.89 -9.01
N THR A 454 10.65 6.50 -9.89
CA THR A 454 9.28 6.06 -10.17
C THR A 454 9.25 4.65 -10.74
N VAL A 455 10.18 4.29 -11.64
CA VAL A 455 10.22 2.95 -12.26
C VAL A 455 10.35 1.87 -11.19
N PHE A 456 11.29 2.02 -10.24
CA PHE A 456 11.47 1.07 -9.14
C PHE A 456 10.23 0.96 -8.24
N LEU A 457 9.58 2.09 -7.97
CA LEU A 457 8.33 2.10 -7.20
C LEU A 457 7.20 1.39 -7.97
N GLN A 458 7.05 1.66 -9.26
CA GLN A 458 6.05 1.02 -10.11
C GLN A 458 6.25 -0.49 -10.19
N GLU A 459 7.47 -0.96 -10.47
CA GLU A 459 7.77 -2.39 -10.50
C GLU A 459 7.39 -3.05 -9.16
N LYS A 460 7.75 -2.41 -8.04
CA LYS A 460 7.38 -2.93 -6.72
C LYS A 460 5.87 -2.91 -6.48
N MET A 461 5.17 -1.88 -6.94
CA MET A 461 3.71 -1.75 -6.83
C MET A 461 2.99 -2.79 -7.70
N ASP A 462 3.42 -3.01 -8.94
CA ASP A 462 2.82 -4.00 -9.84
C ASP A 462 2.92 -5.42 -9.24
N ASP A 463 4.02 -5.72 -8.55
CA ASP A 463 4.24 -7.01 -7.88
C ASP A 463 3.43 -7.19 -6.59
N THR A 464 3.15 -6.11 -5.86
CA THR A 464 2.71 -6.19 -4.45
C THR A 464 1.42 -5.43 -4.14
N LEU A 465 0.84 -4.74 -5.12
CA LEU A 465 -0.43 -4.04 -4.92
C LEU A 465 -1.53 -5.05 -4.57
N PRO A 466 -2.27 -4.78 -3.49
CA PRO A 466 -3.32 -5.67 -3.01
C PRO A 466 -4.42 -5.85 -4.08
N PRO A 467 -4.92 -7.06 -4.37
CA PRO A 467 -6.16 -7.22 -5.13
C PRO A 467 -7.37 -6.60 -4.41
N LEU A 468 -8.57 -6.63 -4.98
CA LEU A 468 -9.76 -6.19 -4.24
C LEU A 468 -10.13 -7.25 -3.17
N PRO A 469 -10.72 -6.86 -2.04
CA PRO A 469 -11.19 -7.82 -1.05
C PRO A 469 -12.26 -8.72 -1.66
N ARG A 470 -12.29 -9.98 -1.23
CA ARG A 470 -13.26 -10.98 -1.71
C ARG A 470 -14.12 -11.55 -0.60
N VAL A 471 -15.36 -11.88 -0.95
CA VAL A 471 -16.27 -12.69 -0.14
C VAL A 471 -16.64 -13.90 -0.97
N GLY A 472 -16.45 -15.09 -0.42
CA GLY A 472 -16.88 -16.34 -1.01
C GLY A 472 -18.01 -16.91 -0.18
N ILE A 473 -19.08 -17.35 -0.83
CA ILE A 473 -20.19 -18.02 -0.17
C ILE A 473 -20.48 -19.37 -0.82
N LEU A 474 -20.92 -20.31 0.01
CA LEU A 474 -21.53 -21.56 -0.44
C LEU A 474 -23.02 -21.51 -0.12
N LYS A 475 -23.86 -21.70 -1.13
CA LYS A 475 -25.30 -21.81 -0.97
C LYS A 475 -25.70 -23.21 -0.49
N THR A 476 -26.86 -23.31 0.17
CA THR A 476 -27.46 -24.58 0.60
C THR A 476 -27.69 -25.57 -0.55
N GLN A 477 -27.82 -25.08 -1.78
CA GLN A 477 -27.98 -25.88 -3.00
C GLN A 477 -26.64 -26.35 -3.60
N GLY A 478 -25.50 -26.06 -2.97
CA GLY A 478 -24.18 -26.46 -3.46
C GLY A 478 -23.57 -25.51 -4.49
N GLU A 479 -24.09 -24.30 -4.64
CA GLU A 479 -23.51 -23.29 -5.54
C GLU A 479 -22.51 -22.39 -4.81
N ALA A 480 -21.31 -22.25 -5.38
CA ALA A 480 -20.34 -21.26 -4.92
C ALA A 480 -20.52 -19.94 -5.68
N HIS A 481 -20.52 -18.84 -4.93
CA HIS A 481 -20.53 -17.49 -5.47
C HIS A 481 -19.41 -16.69 -4.82
N VAL A 482 -18.76 -15.82 -5.61
CA VAL A 482 -17.71 -14.92 -5.10
C VAL A 482 -18.04 -13.50 -5.52
N GLN A 483 -17.89 -12.59 -4.57
CA GLN A 483 -17.98 -11.16 -4.77
C GLN A 483 -16.58 -10.56 -4.57
N GLU A 484 -16.20 -9.61 -5.41
CA GLU A 484 -14.94 -8.87 -5.36
C GLU A 484 -15.24 -7.36 -5.33
N GLY A 485 -14.68 -6.66 -4.35
CA GLY A 485 -14.97 -5.24 -4.09
C GLY A 485 -15.83 -5.01 -2.84
N GLY A 486 -16.75 -4.04 -2.90
CA GLY A 486 -17.56 -3.56 -1.77
C GLY A 486 -18.98 -4.14 -1.68
N ALA A 487 -19.75 -3.64 -0.71
CA ALA A 487 -21.14 -4.01 -0.39
C ALA A 487 -22.05 -4.27 -1.62
N ALA A 488 -22.03 -3.32 -2.55
CA ALA A 488 -23.01 -3.27 -3.64
C ALA A 488 -22.56 -4.02 -4.91
N SER A 489 -21.41 -4.69 -4.90
CA SER A 489 -20.98 -5.50 -6.04
C SER A 489 -21.90 -6.72 -6.24
N GLY A 490 -22.02 -7.20 -7.46
CA GLY A 490 -22.75 -8.39 -7.81
C GLY A 490 -22.02 -9.67 -7.41
N TRP A 491 -22.79 -10.68 -7.00
CA TRP A 491 -22.30 -12.04 -6.84
C TRP A 491 -21.97 -12.66 -8.20
N VAL A 492 -20.76 -13.19 -8.35
CA VAL A 492 -20.34 -13.93 -9.55
C VAL A 492 -20.42 -15.43 -9.27
N PRO A 493 -21.31 -16.18 -9.96
CA PRO A 493 -21.37 -17.63 -9.86
C PRO A 493 -20.03 -18.25 -10.25
N GLN A 494 -19.52 -19.16 -9.42
CA GLN A 494 -18.23 -19.81 -9.62
C GLN A 494 -18.39 -21.23 -10.15
N SER A 495 -19.25 -22.03 -9.51
CA SER A 495 -19.60 -23.39 -9.91
C SER A 495 -20.78 -23.93 -9.08
N GLY A 496 -21.39 -25.01 -9.55
CA GLY A 496 -22.30 -25.87 -8.78
C GLY A 496 -21.58 -27.11 -8.22
N ASP A 497 -22.31 -27.91 -7.42
CA ASP A 497 -21.85 -29.15 -6.78
C ASP A 497 -20.63 -28.95 -5.86
N ILE A 498 -20.61 -27.85 -5.12
CA ILE A 498 -19.51 -27.45 -4.24
C ILE A 498 -19.72 -27.94 -2.81
N GLN A 499 -18.67 -28.53 -2.25
CA GLN A 499 -18.54 -28.93 -0.84
C GLN A 499 -17.94 -27.80 0.01
N ALA A 500 -16.93 -27.09 -0.50
CA ALA A 500 -16.27 -26.01 0.21
C ALA A 500 -15.66 -24.97 -0.73
N VAL A 501 -15.63 -23.72 -0.27
CA VAL A 501 -14.93 -22.60 -0.90
C VAL A 501 -13.76 -22.17 -0.01
N ALA A 502 -12.64 -21.82 -0.60
CA ALA A 502 -11.51 -21.18 0.08
C ALA A 502 -11.01 -19.99 -0.75
N LEU A 503 -10.62 -18.92 -0.06
CA LEU A 503 -10.10 -17.70 -0.68
C LEU A 503 -8.78 -17.29 -0.02
N SER A 504 -7.89 -16.67 -0.79
CA SER A 504 -6.69 -15.99 -0.28
C SER A 504 -6.22 -14.95 -1.29
N GLY A 505 -6.32 -13.65 -0.97
CA GLY A 505 -6.08 -12.59 -1.95
C GLY A 505 -6.90 -12.80 -3.23
N SER A 506 -6.23 -12.86 -4.38
CA SER A 506 -6.84 -13.11 -5.69
C SER A 506 -7.02 -14.61 -6.04
N ARG A 507 -6.67 -15.51 -5.13
CA ARG A 507 -6.79 -16.96 -5.34
C ARG A 507 -8.16 -17.47 -4.90
N ILE A 508 -8.78 -18.28 -5.74
CA ILE A 508 -10.08 -18.92 -5.47
C ILE A 508 -9.93 -20.42 -5.60
N GLY A 509 -10.26 -21.14 -4.53
CA GLY A 509 -10.34 -22.59 -4.50
C GLY A 509 -11.79 -23.06 -4.30
N VAL A 510 -12.19 -24.07 -5.06
CA VAL A 510 -13.46 -24.78 -4.84
C VAL A 510 -13.20 -26.28 -4.74
N LEU A 511 -13.74 -26.90 -3.70
CA LEU A 511 -13.78 -28.35 -3.54
C LEU A 511 -15.16 -28.84 -3.97
N LYS A 512 -15.21 -29.71 -4.97
CA LYS A 512 -16.45 -30.33 -5.43
C LYS A 512 -16.86 -31.49 -4.55
N LEU A 513 -18.16 -31.81 -4.54
CA LEU A 513 -18.73 -32.94 -3.80
C LEU A 513 -18.14 -34.31 -4.20
N ASN A 514 -17.57 -34.43 -5.40
CA ASN A 514 -16.90 -35.64 -5.87
C ASN A 514 -15.43 -35.75 -5.37
N GLY A 515 -14.93 -34.77 -4.60
CA GLY A 515 -13.56 -34.74 -4.11
C GLY A 515 -12.55 -34.04 -5.04
N ASP A 516 -13.00 -33.48 -6.17
CA ASP A 516 -12.11 -32.71 -7.04
C ASP A 516 -11.86 -31.31 -6.50
N PHE A 517 -10.60 -30.93 -6.40
CA PHE A 517 -10.19 -29.58 -6.04
C PHE A 517 -9.78 -28.78 -7.28
N TYR A 518 -10.48 -27.67 -7.51
CA TYR A 518 -10.17 -26.71 -8.57
C TYR A 518 -9.65 -25.40 -7.99
N LEU A 519 -8.72 -24.77 -8.70
CA LEU A 519 -8.14 -23.49 -8.32
C LEU A 519 -7.94 -22.58 -9.53
N LYS A 520 -8.11 -21.28 -9.29
CA LYS A 520 -7.70 -20.22 -10.21
C LYS A 520 -7.11 -19.04 -9.44
N ASP A 521 -6.28 -18.29 -10.14
CA ASP A 521 -5.65 -17.06 -9.67
C ASP A 521 -6.12 -15.88 -10.53
N GLY A 522 -6.22 -14.69 -9.95
CA GLY A 522 -6.63 -13.47 -10.66
C GLY A 522 -8.15 -13.31 -10.75
N ALA A 523 -8.64 -12.73 -11.85
CA ALA A 523 -10.03 -12.27 -12.00
C ALA A 523 -11.09 -13.36 -11.71
N LEU A 524 -12.28 -12.93 -11.27
CA LEU A 524 -13.41 -13.84 -10.99
C LEU A 524 -13.85 -14.67 -12.21
N THR A 525 -13.47 -14.27 -13.43
CA THR A 525 -13.77 -14.96 -14.70
C THR A 525 -12.63 -15.85 -15.21
N ALA A 526 -11.50 -15.91 -14.50
CA ALA A 526 -10.37 -16.74 -14.93
C ALA A 526 -10.77 -18.22 -15.03
N MET A 527 -10.08 -18.94 -15.92
CA MET A 527 -10.31 -20.36 -16.17
C MET A 527 -9.91 -21.21 -14.95
N TRP A 528 -10.71 -22.24 -14.67
CA TRP A 528 -10.45 -23.19 -13.59
C TRP A 528 -9.37 -24.20 -13.98
N ASN A 529 -8.45 -24.48 -13.05
CA ASN A 529 -7.48 -25.56 -13.16
C ASN A 529 -7.86 -26.69 -12.19
N LEU A 530 -7.95 -27.93 -12.67
CA LEU A 530 -8.05 -29.10 -11.81
C LEU A 530 -6.69 -29.31 -11.14
N VAL A 531 -6.64 -29.20 -9.81
CA VAL A 531 -5.41 -29.35 -9.05
C VAL A 531 -5.15 -30.82 -8.71
N THR A 532 -6.15 -31.51 -8.16
CA THR A 532 -6.12 -32.95 -7.84
C THR A 532 -7.51 -33.46 -7.41
N GLY A 533 -7.74 -34.77 -7.46
CA GLY A 533 -8.95 -35.44 -6.94
C GLY A 533 -8.78 -35.97 -5.50
N ASP A 534 -9.76 -36.73 -4.99
CA ASP A 534 -9.74 -37.39 -3.67
C ASP A 534 -9.46 -36.47 -2.47
N VAL A 535 -9.92 -35.22 -2.54
CA VAL A 535 -9.73 -34.20 -1.50
C VAL A 535 -10.93 -34.18 -0.55
N ALA A 536 -10.66 -34.15 0.75
CA ALA A 536 -11.65 -34.00 1.82
C ALA A 536 -11.74 -32.58 2.37
N ALA A 537 -10.62 -31.83 2.36
CA ALA A 537 -10.57 -30.44 2.81
C ALA A 537 -9.47 -29.66 2.09
N ILE A 538 -9.67 -28.36 1.96
CA ILE A 538 -8.74 -27.42 1.32
C ILE A 538 -8.41 -26.25 2.27
N ALA A 539 -7.19 -25.72 2.17
CA ALA A 539 -6.75 -24.53 2.88
C ALA A 539 -5.85 -23.68 1.97
N LEU A 540 -6.04 -22.37 1.98
CA LEU A 540 -5.27 -21.41 1.17
C LEU A 540 -4.72 -20.30 2.06
N SER A 541 -3.48 -19.89 1.83
CA SER A 541 -2.90 -18.69 2.45
C SER A 541 -1.71 -18.19 1.64
N GLY A 542 -1.79 -16.98 1.10
CA GLY A 542 -0.80 -16.43 0.18
C GLY A 542 -0.50 -17.40 -0.97
N ASP A 543 0.79 -17.72 -1.13
CA ASP A 543 1.31 -18.65 -2.12
C ASP A 543 1.10 -20.14 -1.75
N ARG A 544 0.69 -20.45 -0.51
CA ARG A 544 0.50 -21.83 -0.05
C ARG A 544 -0.87 -22.40 -0.36
N ILE A 545 -0.84 -23.65 -0.80
CA ILE A 545 -2.01 -24.47 -1.09
C ILE A 545 -1.89 -25.73 -0.24
N GLY A 546 -2.88 -25.98 0.61
CA GLY A 546 -2.97 -27.15 1.47
C GLY A 546 -4.20 -27.99 1.17
N ILE A 547 -4.07 -29.31 1.25
CA ILE A 547 -5.17 -30.26 1.10
C ILE A 547 -5.08 -31.34 2.18
N ILE A 548 -6.22 -31.92 2.52
CA ILE A 548 -6.32 -33.20 3.21
C ILE A 548 -7.03 -34.16 2.25
N LYS A 549 -6.41 -35.29 1.96
CA LYS A 549 -6.98 -36.36 1.15
C LYS A 549 -8.00 -37.16 1.94
N THR A 550 -8.92 -37.84 1.26
CA THR A 550 -9.95 -38.69 1.88
C THR A 550 -9.37 -39.84 2.73
N ASN A 551 -8.12 -40.23 2.49
CA ASN A 551 -7.37 -41.20 3.31
C ASN A 551 -6.75 -40.60 4.59
N GLY A 552 -6.92 -39.30 4.84
CA GLY A 552 -6.38 -38.59 6.01
C GLY A 552 -4.95 -38.04 5.85
N GLU A 553 -4.32 -38.18 4.68
CA GLU A 553 -3.01 -37.57 4.41
C GLU A 553 -3.16 -36.09 4.09
N ALA A 554 -2.33 -35.25 4.73
CA ALA A 554 -2.25 -33.82 4.42
C ALA A 554 -1.03 -33.52 3.54
N TYR A 555 -1.23 -32.67 2.54
CA TYR A 555 -0.19 -32.19 1.64
C TYR A 555 -0.22 -30.66 1.57
N VAL A 556 0.96 -30.05 1.48
CA VAL A 556 1.11 -28.61 1.26
C VAL A 556 2.11 -28.37 0.14
N LYS A 557 1.88 -27.32 -0.65
CA LYS A 557 2.83 -26.80 -1.63
C LYS A 557 2.88 -25.28 -1.62
N GLU A 558 3.92 -24.73 -2.22
CA GLU A 558 4.18 -23.30 -2.37
C GLU A 558 4.22 -22.92 -3.85
N GLY A 559 3.60 -21.79 -4.21
CA GLY A 559 3.65 -21.18 -5.53
C GLY A 559 2.42 -21.44 -6.41
N ALA A 560 2.66 -21.73 -7.68
CA ALA A 560 1.62 -21.91 -8.69
C ALA A 560 0.77 -23.17 -8.44
N TRP A 561 -0.42 -23.21 -9.02
CA TRP A 561 -1.38 -24.31 -8.87
C TRP A 561 -0.83 -25.68 -9.30
N ASN A 562 0.20 -25.73 -10.14
CA ASN A 562 0.84 -26.96 -10.65
C ASN A 562 2.16 -27.32 -9.93
N ALA A 563 2.54 -26.59 -8.87
CA ALA A 563 3.72 -26.91 -8.08
C ALA A 563 3.62 -28.30 -7.43
N SER A 564 4.78 -28.89 -7.11
CA SER A 564 4.89 -30.21 -6.49
C SER A 564 4.39 -30.23 -5.04
N TRP A 565 3.72 -31.32 -4.67
CA TRP A 565 3.23 -31.53 -3.31
C TRP A 565 4.32 -32.00 -2.35
N VAL A 566 4.28 -31.52 -1.11
CA VAL A 566 5.05 -32.05 0.01
C VAL A 566 4.08 -32.73 0.99
N LEU A 567 4.33 -33.99 1.31
CA LEU A 567 3.56 -34.73 2.34
C LEU A 567 3.87 -34.14 3.72
N MET A 568 2.82 -33.74 4.44
CA MET A 568 2.94 -33.19 5.79
C MET A 568 2.85 -34.29 6.86
N SER A 569 1.80 -35.12 6.80
CA SER A 569 1.55 -36.25 7.71
C SER A 569 0.32 -37.05 7.27
N GLY A 570 0.14 -38.27 7.80
CA GLY A 570 -1.14 -39.01 7.79
C GLY A 570 -2.06 -38.60 8.95
N ASP A 571 -3.22 -39.23 9.11
CA ASP A 571 -4.15 -39.06 10.25
C ASP A 571 -4.50 -37.60 10.61
N VAL A 572 -4.61 -36.74 9.60
CA VAL A 572 -4.89 -35.31 9.78
C VAL A 572 -6.39 -35.05 9.77
N LYS A 573 -6.87 -34.37 10.80
CA LYS A 573 -8.27 -33.95 10.96
C LYS A 573 -8.52 -32.58 10.33
N ALA A 574 -7.61 -31.63 10.54
CA ALA A 574 -7.73 -30.27 10.02
C ALA A 574 -6.36 -29.64 9.77
N LEU A 575 -6.33 -28.74 8.79
CA LEU A 575 -5.15 -27.99 8.39
C LEU A 575 -5.49 -26.50 8.38
N SER A 576 -4.63 -25.67 8.97
CA SER A 576 -4.75 -24.22 8.95
C SER A 576 -3.45 -23.62 8.44
N LEU A 577 -3.52 -22.67 7.52
CA LEU A 577 -2.36 -22.00 6.91
C LEU A 577 -2.42 -20.51 7.24
N SER A 578 -1.28 -19.91 7.56
CA SER A 578 -1.17 -18.45 7.69
C SER A 578 0.25 -18.00 7.35
N GLY A 579 0.43 -17.38 6.18
CA GLY A 579 1.76 -17.06 5.66
C GLY A 579 2.66 -18.30 5.67
N LYS A 580 3.80 -18.20 6.34
CA LYS A 580 4.75 -19.32 6.49
C LYS A 580 4.42 -20.32 7.60
N ARG A 581 3.30 -20.19 8.31
CA ARG A 581 2.88 -21.13 9.36
C ARG A 581 1.92 -22.20 8.86
N ILE A 582 2.12 -23.43 9.32
CA ILE A 582 1.25 -24.58 9.07
C ILE A 582 0.81 -25.15 10.41
N GLY A 583 -0.49 -25.09 10.68
CA GLY A 583 -1.13 -25.73 11.82
C GLY A 583 -1.79 -27.02 11.40
N MET A 584 -1.49 -28.11 12.09
CA MET A 584 -1.99 -29.44 11.79
C MET A 584 -2.64 -30.04 13.02
N LEU A 585 -3.95 -30.29 12.94
CA LEU A 585 -4.70 -30.99 13.97
C LEU A 585 -4.84 -32.46 13.58
N LYS A 586 -4.32 -33.36 14.41
CA LYS A 586 -4.39 -34.81 14.21
C LYS A 586 -5.73 -35.36 14.71
N LEU A 587 -6.12 -36.54 14.21
CA LEU A 587 -7.37 -37.21 14.62
C LEU A 587 -7.45 -37.51 16.13
N ASN A 588 -6.30 -37.71 16.78
CA ASN A 588 -6.19 -37.94 18.22
C ASN A 588 -6.34 -36.66 19.08
N GLY A 589 -6.48 -35.49 18.45
CA GLY A 589 -6.60 -34.21 19.17
C GLY A 589 -5.28 -33.49 19.41
N ASP A 590 -4.14 -34.03 18.97
CA ASP A 590 -2.86 -33.32 19.05
C ASP A 590 -2.78 -32.22 17.98
N PHE A 591 -2.39 -31.03 18.41
CA PHE A 591 -2.14 -29.90 17.53
C PHE A 591 -0.63 -29.65 17.40
N TYR A 592 -0.15 -29.75 16.16
CA TYR A 592 1.23 -29.45 15.77
C TYR A 592 1.30 -28.15 14.96
N LEU A 593 2.41 -27.43 15.11
CA LEU A 593 2.71 -26.24 14.32
C LEU A 593 4.08 -26.39 13.67
N LYS A 594 4.20 -25.87 12.46
CA LYS A 594 5.45 -25.63 11.76
C LYS A 594 5.52 -24.15 11.38
N ASP A 595 6.64 -23.49 11.63
CA ASP A 595 6.87 -22.07 11.34
C ASP A 595 8.10 -21.92 10.43
N GLY A 596 7.91 -21.52 9.17
CA GLY A 596 8.99 -21.42 8.19
C GLY A 596 8.79 -22.32 6.98
N ALA A 597 9.87 -22.80 6.37
CA ALA A 597 9.83 -23.61 5.16
C ALA A 597 9.04 -24.93 5.34
N LEU A 598 8.58 -25.53 4.23
CA LEU A 598 7.85 -26.81 4.28
C LEU A 598 8.66 -27.96 4.92
N THR A 599 9.99 -27.82 4.95
CA THR A 599 10.96 -28.78 5.53
C THR A 599 11.23 -28.60 7.02
N GLU A 600 10.72 -27.54 7.65
CA GLU A 600 10.97 -27.27 9.08
C GLU A 600 10.45 -28.38 10.00
N GLN A 601 10.95 -28.44 11.24
CA GLN A 601 10.49 -29.41 12.23
C GLN A 601 9.05 -29.11 12.70
N TRP A 602 8.35 -30.15 13.18
CA TRP A 602 7.02 -30.00 13.78
C TRP A 602 7.13 -29.83 15.29
N ASP A 603 6.48 -28.80 15.83
CA ASP A 603 6.35 -28.58 17.26
C ASP A 603 4.98 -29.07 17.75
N LEU A 604 4.95 -29.97 18.75
CA LEU A 604 3.71 -30.31 19.46
C LEU A 604 3.31 -29.12 20.33
N VAL A 605 2.23 -28.44 19.97
CA VAL A 605 1.80 -27.23 20.67
C VAL A 605 0.96 -27.58 21.90
N THR A 606 -0.03 -28.47 21.74
CA THR A 606 -0.90 -28.94 22.84
C THR A 606 -1.79 -30.12 22.38
N GLY A 607 -2.26 -30.94 23.31
CA GLY A 607 -3.24 -32.02 23.07
C GLY A 607 -4.70 -31.60 23.30
N ASP A 608 -5.63 -32.53 23.19
CA ASP A 608 -7.07 -32.33 23.47
C ASP A 608 -7.72 -31.18 22.69
N VAL A 609 -7.30 -30.97 21.44
CA VAL A 609 -7.78 -29.88 20.59
C VAL A 609 -8.94 -30.35 19.70
N ALA A 610 -10.02 -29.58 19.68
CA ALA A 610 -11.17 -29.79 18.81
C ALA A 610 -11.07 -29.00 17.51
N ALA A 611 -10.58 -27.76 17.57
CA ALA A 611 -10.42 -26.85 16.45
C ALA A 611 -9.22 -25.91 16.64
N ILE A 612 -8.63 -25.46 15.52
CA ILE A 612 -7.46 -24.58 15.47
C ILE A 612 -7.75 -23.37 14.58
N ALA A 613 -7.10 -22.24 14.86
CA ALA A 613 -7.05 -21.09 13.98
C ALA A 613 -5.66 -20.44 14.03
N LEU A 614 -5.16 -20.00 12.89
CA LEU A 614 -3.90 -19.26 12.75
C LEU A 614 -4.15 -17.94 12.02
N SER A 615 -3.49 -16.88 12.46
CA SER A 615 -3.37 -15.63 11.69
C SER A 615 -2.11 -14.87 12.11
N GLY A 616 -1.21 -14.64 11.17
CA GLY A 616 0.06 -13.96 11.44
C GLY A 616 0.78 -14.63 12.62
N LYS A 617 1.06 -13.84 13.66
CA LYS A 617 1.71 -14.35 14.88
C LYS A 617 0.77 -15.02 15.89
N ARG A 618 -0.54 -15.02 15.67
CA ARG A 618 -1.53 -15.55 16.62
C ARG A 618 -1.86 -17.01 16.37
N ILE A 619 -1.98 -17.75 17.47
CA ILE A 619 -2.34 -19.18 17.49
C ILE A 619 -3.52 -19.34 18.43
N GLY A 620 -4.62 -19.89 17.93
CA GLY A 620 -5.87 -20.09 18.66
C GLY A 620 -6.29 -21.55 18.67
N VAL A 621 -6.82 -22.01 19.80
CA VAL A 621 -7.35 -23.37 19.94
C VAL A 621 -8.68 -23.35 20.67
N VAL A 622 -9.57 -24.28 20.27
CA VAL A 622 -10.71 -24.72 21.07
C VAL A 622 -10.43 -26.15 21.49
N LYS A 623 -10.49 -26.41 22.79
CA LYS A 623 -10.30 -27.73 23.40
C LYS A 623 -11.55 -28.59 23.28
N THR A 624 -11.39 -29.90 23.40
CA THR A 624 -12.50 -30.87 23.39
C THR A 624 -13.49 -30.65 24.54
N ASN A 625 -13.03 -30.05 25.66
CA ASN A 625 -13.87 -29.62 26.78
C ASN A 625 -14.54 -28.24 26.56
N THR A 626 -14.45 -27.67 25.36
CA THR A 626 -15.02 -26.36 24.94
C THR A 626 -14.33 -25.12 25.50
N GLU A 627 -13.22 -25.26 26.22
CA GLU A 627 -12.37 -24.13 26.59
C GLU A 627 -11.60 -23.62 25.38
N SER A 628 -11.43 -22.31 25.26
CA SER A 628 -10.65 -21.71 24.19
C SER A 628 -9.52 -20.84 24.72
N TYR A 629 -8.42 -20.83 23.96
CA TYR A 629 -7.18 -20.15 24.30
C TYR A 629 -6.58 -19.50 23.05
N VAL A 630 -5.88 -18.39 23.23
CA VAL A 630 -5.08 -17.74 22.20
C VAL A 630 -3.71 -17.38 22.75
N LYS A 631 -2.72 -17.34 21.89
CA LYS A 631 -1.41 -16.74 22.18
C LYS A 631 -0.90 -16.00 20.96
N GLU A 632 0.08 -15.14 21.18
CA GLU A 632 0.69 -14.31 20.14
C GLU A 632 2.22 -14.40 20.24
N GLY A 633 2.89 -14.57 19.09
CA GLY A 633 4.34 -14.68 19.00
C GLY A 633 4.82 -16.08 18.62
N ALA A 634 5.87 -16.55 19.30
CA ALA A 634 6.46 -17.87 19.09
C ALA A 634 5.49 -18.99 19.49
N TRP A 635 5.71 -20.20 18.96
CA TRP A 635 4.84 -21.36 19.20
C TRP A 635 4.75 -21.77 20.66
N ASN A 636 5.74 -21.43 21.49
CA ASN A 636 5.81 -21.74 22.92
C ASN A 636 5.37 -20.56 23.82
N ALA A 637 4.80 -19.50 23.26
CA ALA A 637 4.28 -18.37 24.02
C ALA A 637 3.17 -18.80 25.00
N ILE A 638 2.98 -17.98 26.04
CA ILE A 638 2.00 -18.21 27.11
C ILE A 638 0.58 -18.10 26.55
N TRP A 639 -0.29 -19.02 26.95
CA TRP A 639 -1.71 -19.00 26.60
C TRP A 639 -2.49 -17.95 27.39
N VAL A 640 -3.36 -17.23 26.69
CA VAL A 640 -4.41 -16.38 27.26
C VAL A 640 -5.74 -17.12 27.14
N ALA A 641 -6.41 -17.33 28.26
CA ALA A 641 -7.73 -17.94 28.30
C ALA A 641 -8.78 -16.99 27.69
N LEU A 642 -9.62 -17.51 26.81
CA LEU A 642 -10.71 -16.78 26.16
C LEU A 642 -12.07 -17.07 26.81
N GLY A 643 -12.22 -18.28 27.36
CA GLY A 643 -13.41 -18.72 28.11
C GLY A 643 -13.82 -20.16 27.78
N SER A 644 -14.93 -20.61 28.38
CA SER A 644 -15.55 -21.92 28.14
C SER A 644 -16.73 -21.84 27.14
N ASN A 645 -17.35 -22.97 26.82
CA ASN A 645 -18.50 -23.06 25.89
C ASN A 645 -18.20 -22.50 24.50
N SER A 646 -16.96 -22.62 24.03
CA SER A 646 -16.52 -22.17 22.72
C SER A 646 -16.78 -23.24 21.68
N LYS A 647 -17.42 -22.86 20.58
CA LYS A 647 -17.67 -23.69 19.40
C LYS A 647 -16.56 -23.53 18.37
N ALA A 648 -16.15 -22.29 18.11
CA ALA A 648 -15.13 -21.96 17.11
C ALA A 648 -14.38 -20.68 17.50
N ILE A 649 -13.21 -20.51 16.89
CA ILE A 649 -12.35 -19.33 17.02
C ILE A 649 -11.94 -18.86 15.62
N ALA A 650 -11.91 -17.56 15.42
CA ALA A 650 -11.38 -16.92 14.21
C ALA A 650 -10.42 -15.81 14.62
N LEU A 651 -9.34 -15.63 13.87
CA LEU A 651 -8.26 -14.71 14.22
C LEU A 651 -7.93 -13.80 13.04
N THR A 652 -7.54 -12.57 13.35
CA THR A 652 -6.72 -11.72 12.47
C THR A 652 -5.52 -11.24 13.29
N GLU A 653 -4.57 -10.52 12.67
CA GLU A 653 -3.44 -9.95 13.42
C GLU A 653 -3.89 -9.12 14.63
N ASN A 654 -5.01 -8.41 14.51
CA ASN A 654 -5.51 -7.51 15.54
C ASN A 654 -6.87 -7.91 16.13
N ARG A 655 -7.50 -9.02 15.70
CA ARG A 655 -8.80 -9.45 16.24
C ARG A 655 -8.81 -10.89 16.73
N VAL A 656 -9.59 -11.13 17.78
CA VAL A 656 -9.92 -12.47 18.28
C VAL A 656 -11.44 -12.61 18.35
N GLY A 657 -11.99 -13.48 17.51
CA GLY A 657 -13.39 -13.82 17.49
C GLY A 657 -13.65 -15.18 18.12
N VAL A 658 -14.62 -15.27 19.03
CA VAL A 658 -15.06 -16.55 19.63
C VAL A 658 -16.56 -16.71 19.39
N LEU A 659 -16.91 -17.81 18.72
CA LEU A 659 -18.29 -18.26 18.59
C LEU A 659 -18.59 -19.23 19.73
N ARG A 660 -19.59 -18.92 20.55
CA ARG A 660 -20.06 -19.77 21.64
C ARG A 660 -21.03 -20.85 21.12
N LEU A 661 -21.19 -21.92 21.90
CA LEU A 661 -22.10 -23.03 21.57
C LEU A 661 -23.57 -22.60 21.48
N ASN A 662 -23.96 -21.55 22.22
CA ASN A 662 -25.31 -20.96 22.17
C ASN A 662 -25.53 -20.02 20.97
N GLY A 663 -24.55 -19.87 20.07
CA GLY A 663 -24.65 -19.00 18.89
C GLY A 663 -24.25 -17.54 19.13
N GLU A 664 -23.80 -17.17 20.33
CA GLU A 664 -23.29 -15.82 20.57
C GLU A 664 -21.87 -15.66 20.00
N PHE A 665 -21.67 -14.60 19.22
CA PHE A 665 -20.38 -14.22 18.68
C PHE A 665 -19.79 -13.04 19.45
N PHE A 666 -18.65 -13.27 20.09
CA PHE A 666 -17.87 -12.27 20.82
C PHE A 666 -16.58 -11.91 20.08
N LEU A 667 -16.19 -10.65 20.17
CA LEU A 667 -14.99 -10.12 19.53
C LEU A 667 -14.15 -9.27 20.49
N ARG A 668 -12.84 -9.50 20.49
CA ARG A 668 -11.83 -8.53 20.94
C ARG A 668 -11.22 -7.86 19.71
N ASP A 669 -11.22 -6.54 19.70
CA ASP A 669 -10.55 -5.70 18.68
C ASP A 669 -9.34 -5.03 19.35
N GLY A 670 -8.13 -5.33 18.86
CA GLY A 670 -6.86 -4.86 19.42
C GLY A 670 -6.06 -5.91 20.19
N ALA A 671 -5.40 -5.47 21.28
CA ALA A 671 -4.56 -6.31 22.12
C ALA A 671 -5.35 -7.46 22.78
N LEU A 672 -4.66 -8.56 23.14
CA LEU A 672 -5.31 -9.72 23.77
C LEU A 672 -5.97 -9.40 25.12
N THR A 673 -5.63 -8.26 25.75
CA THR A 673 -6.19 -7.78 27.01
C THR A 673 -7.44 -6.92 26.86
N THR A 674 -7.87 -6.59 25.64
CA THR A 674 -9.04 -5.73 25.44
C THR A 674 -10.34 -6.41 25.88
N ALA A 675 -11.34 -5.60 26.21
CA ALA A 675 -12.64 -6.09 26.63
C ALA A 675 -13.35 -6.87 25.51
N TRP A 676 -14.14 -7.86 25.91
CA TRP A 676 -15.01 -8.59 24.98
C TRP A 676 -16.21 -7.73 24.57
N ASN A 677 -16.54 -7.77 23.29
CA ASN A 677 -17.73 -7.14 22.73
C ASN A 677 -18.66 -8.25 22.21
N LEU A 678 -19.90 -8.30 22.68
CA LEU A 678 -20.93 -9.12 22.05
C LEU A 678 -21.29 -8.47 20.71
N VAL A 679 -20.99 -9.15 19.61
CA VAL A 679 -21.27 -8.63 18.26
C VAL A 679 -22.72 -8.92 17.88
N THR A 680 -23.15 -10.17 18.02
CA THR A 680 -24.53 -10.62 17.75
C THR A 680 -24.78 -12.06 18.23
N GLY A 681 -26.04 -12.48 18.35
CA GLY A 681 -26.48 -13.86 18.66
C GLY A 681 -26.81 -14.70 17.42
N ASP A 682 -27.33 -15.90 17.58
CA ASP A 682 -27.85 -16.78 16.51
C ASP A 682 -26.87 -17.07 15.36
N VAL A 683 -25.57 -17.12 15.66
CA VAL A 683 -24.50 -17.34 14.67
C VAL A 683 -24.17 -18.84 14.55
N GLN A 684 -24.14 -19.33 13.31
CA GLN A 684 -23.74 -20.69 12.96
C GLN A 684 -22.22 -20.80 12.74
N SER A 685 -21.63 -19.84 12.02
CA SER A 685 -20.20 -19.79 11.70
C SER A 685 -19.69 -18.35 11.60
N ILE A 686 -18.39 -18.17 11.83
CA ILE A 686 -17.70 -16.89 11.79
C ILE A 686 -16.48 -16.96 10.86
N SER A 687 -16.17 -15.86 10.19
CA SER A 687 -14.96 -15.66 9.38
C SER A 687 -14.41 -14.28 9.65
N LEU A 688 -13.10 -14.16 9.85
CA LEU A 688 -12.41 -12.87 9.99
C LEU A 688 -11.27 -12.77 8.99
N ALA A 689 -11.07 -11.59 8.40
CA ALA A 689 -9.92 -11.28 7.57
C ALA A 689 -9.60 -9.79 7.69
N GLY A 690 -8.38 -9.43 8.14
CA GLY A 690 -8.02 -8.05 8.47
C GLY A 690 -9.01 -7.39 9.44
N ARG A 691 -9.71 -6.33 8.96
CA ARG A 691 -10.80 -5.64 9.68
C ARG A 691 -12.20 -6.09 9.27
N ARG A 692 -12.33 -7.17 8.52
CA ARG A 692 -13.62 -7.67 8.01
C ARG A 692 -14.18 -8.73 8.93
N ILE A 693 -15.49 -8.68 9.16
CA ILE A 693 -16.22 -9.63 10.00
C ILE A 693 -17.32 -10.25 9.16
N GLY A 694 -17.27 -11.56 8.95
CA GLY A 694 -18.27 -12.33 8.24
C GLY A 694 -18.94 -13.33 9.17
N ILE A 695 -20.26 -13.45 9.08
CA ILE A 695 -21.05 -14.40 9.85
C ILE A 695 -22.06 -15.10 8.96
N VAL A 696 -22.44 -16.31 9.35
CA VAL A 696 -23.65 -16.99 8.86
C VAL A 696 -24.54 -17.24 10.07
N LYS A 697 -25.78 -16.82 10.00
CA LYS A 697 -26.81 -17.02 11.02
C LYS A 697 -27.43 -18.41 10.89
N THR A 698 -28.07 -18.89 11.95
CA THR A 698 -28.70 -20.22 11.99
C THR A 698 -29.88 -20.38 11.03
N ASP A 699 -30.45 -19.29 10.54
CA ASP A 699 -31.48 -19.27 9.49
C ASP A 699 -30.88 -19.32 8.06
N GLY A 700 -29.55 -19.38 7.94
CA GLY A 700 -28.83 -19.40 6.67
C GLY A 700 -28.55 -18.01 6.08
N ASN A 701 -28.85 -16.91 6.80
CA ASN A 701 -28.50 -15.57 6.34
C ASN A 701 -27.02 -15.26 6.63
N GLY A 702 -26.27 -14.90 5.59
CA GLY A 702 -24.89 -14.46 5.68
C GLY A 702 -24.79 -12.95 5.74
N TYR A 703 -23.93 -12.43 6.63
CA TYR A 703 -23.68 -11.01 6.76
C TYR A 703 -22.19 -10.72 6.81
N VAL A 704 -21.81 -9.56 6.29
CA VAL A 704 -20.44 -9.06 6.46
C VAL A 704 -20.42 -7.58 6.78
N LYS A 705 -19.42 -7.23 7.57
CA LYS A 705 -19.12 -5.88 8.03
C LYS A 705 -17.68 -5.52 7.69
N GLU A 706 -17.52 -4.29 7.23
CA GLU A 706 -16.23 -3.67 6.90
C GLU A 706 -15.76 -2.75 8.04
N GLY A 707 -14.45 -2.69 8.28
CA GLY A 707 -13.87 -1.74 9.24
C GLY A 707 -14.16 -2.05 10.71
N ALA A 708 -14.62 -1.04 11.47
CA ALA A 708 -14.84 -1.16 12.92
C ALA A 708 -15.98 -2.15 13.25
N TRP A 709 -15.86 -2.88 14.36
CA TRP A 709 -16.86 -3.89 14.75
C TRP A 709 -18.25 -3.29 15.05
N THR A 710 -18.31 -2.00 15.38
CA THR A 710 -19.54 -1.21 15.58
C THR A 710 -20.18 -0.73 14.28
N GLY A 711 -19.54 -0.93 13.13
CA GLY A 711 -20.07 -0.54 11.82
C GLY A 711 -21.38 -1.24 11.44
N LEU A 712 -21.96 -0.87 10.32
CA LEU A 712 -23.18 -1.51 9.81
C LEU A 712 -22.87 -2.86 9.13
N TRP A 713 -23.86 -3.76 9.08
CA TRP A 713 -23.79 -4.95 8.24
C TRP A 713 -24.13 -4.53 6.81
N ASN A 714 -23.14 -4.56 5.93
CA ASN A 714 -23.23 -3.93 4.60
C ASN A 714 -23.35 -4.96 3.46
N TRP A 715 -23.02 -6.23 3.72
CA TRP A 715 -23.40 -7.34 2.84
C TRP A 715 -24.47 -8.19 3.52
N GLU A 716 -25.44 -8.61 2.72
CA GLU A 716 -26.44 -9.61 3.11
C GLU A 716 -26.60 -10.63 1.99
N THR A 717 -26.77 -11.89 2.37
CA THR A 717 -27.02 -12.99 1.45
C THR A 717 -27.85 -14.05 2.15
N THR A 718 -28.72 -14.76 1.43
CA THR A 718 -29.61 -15.77 2.03
C THR A 718 -29.16 -17.19 1.67
N ALA A 719 -29.72 -18.20 2.32
CA ALA A 719 -29.49 -19.62 1.99
C ALA A 719 -27.99 -20.00 1.91
N THR A 720 -27.19 -19.50 2.84
CA THR A 720 -25.73 -19.65 2.88
C THR A 720 -25.34 -20.65 3.96
N THR A 721 -24.43 -21.59 3.65
CA THR A 721 -23.89 -22.59 4.59
C THR A 721 -22.44 -22.32 4.95
N GLN A 722 -21.70 -21.62 4.08
CA GLN A 722 -20.32 -21.21 4.31
C GLN A 722 -20.15 -19.77 3.83
N LEU A 723 -19.41 -18.98 4.61
CA LEU A 723 -18.95 -17.65 4.22
C LEU A 723 -17.47 -17.53 4.56
N VAL A 724 -16.66 -17.14 3.58
CA VAL A 724 -15.21 -16.99 3.68
C VAL A 724 -14.82 -15.59 3.22
N LEU A 725 -13.96 -14.94 3.99
CA LEU A 725 -13.40 -13.64 3.66
C LEU A 725 -11.95 -13.78 3.24
N ALA A 726 -11.56 -13.07 2.19
CA ALA A 726 -10.16 -12.82 1.89
C ALA A 726 -9.93 -11.32 1.87
N THR A 727 -8.99 -10.87 2.70
CA THR A 727 -8.35 -9.58 2.44
C THR A 727 -7.38 -9.75 1.28
N PRO A 728 -7.08 -8.65 0.59
CA PRO A 728 -6.02 -8.62 -0.40
C PRO A 728 -4.69 -9.15 0.11
#